data_AF-A0A8R1HQ16-F1
#
_entry.id   AF-A0A8R1HQ16-F1
#
_cell.length_a   1.000
_cell.length_b   1.000
_cell.length_c   1.000
_cell.angle_alpha   90.00
_cell.angle_beta   90.00
_cell.angle_gamma   90.00
#
_symmetry.space_group_name_H-M   'P 1'
#
loop_
_entity.id
_entity.type
_entity.pdbx_description
1 polymer ?
#
loop_
_entity_poly.entity_id
_entity_poly.type
_entity_poly.pdbx_seq_one_letter_code
_entity_poly.pdbx_strand_id
1 'polypeptide(L)'
;MGKLDDICDRYLSKKDEQRKVIEAVERCLKKGYDYEKLRERVQEVVVDSHKAIKVISAVCDHYPQLRKRTRGGDRDDERDRKRDRVEDKKDRERDRDRDRERSRRDNKGNGNGNSRREREKEIENQQIPDEKKTINLTEDQLRAKELLYKAQQEIEEKRRKMAVAAGTLQPQAVLDPSITGANVAAGQKTQSLGREEATMFMSISMDKKIRIEQLKAKLARQPVAAKLNTLVTNTGPAGVMAPLPDSFQQVEKKVQQQITKESKEPEKLIEYLDPRISAKTADRRRRGFNFHEKGEFEKLANKQRAMAKLERLQNEVSSAAQSTGISSAVKLAMVTPSGTARMETGVPDIEWWDMLVLDKVNYDEIPAEDDAERFSQTISELVEHPISMRAPTEPLSTQYLKVYLTTKEKKKIRRQNRKEVLKEKTEKIRLGLEKAPEPKVKISNLMRVLGNEAIQDPTKMEAHVRKQMAERLKKHETLNAERKLTEDQKRAKKAKKLSEDTSTAVNVAVYRAKSLFHPSKKFKVETNAKQLQMSGAIMIHKAQNVIVVEGGPKQQKFYKNLMLNRIKWSDEIIGQKKDADKDAPGERNLCELIWEGQVKRRNFRDFTIHTATLEKQAREFFEKHGVAQYWDLCYSTTVLLEGQDILPTA
;
A
#
# COMPACT_ATOMS: atom_id res chain seq x y z
N MET A 1 -53.34 -20.54 48.41
CA MET A 1 -54.76 -20.17 48.27
C MET A 1 -54.94 -18.66 48.34
N GLY A 2 -54.46 -17.96 49.39
CA GLY A 2 -54.72 -16.51 49.56
C GLY A 2 -54.47 -15.59 48.35
N LYS A 3 -53.42 -15.79 47.55
CA LYS A 3 -53.15 -14.92 46.38
C LYS A 3 -54.18 -15.04 45.25
N LEU A 4 -54.84 -16.20 45.09
CA LEU A 4 -55.90 -16.37 44.09
C LEU A 4 -57.20 -15.71 44.58
N ASP A 5 -57.45 -15.79 45.88
CA ASP A 5 -58.54 -15.09 46.56
C ASP A 5 -58.36 -13.57 46.41
N ASP A 6 -57.15 -13.05 46.65
CA ASP A 6 -56.82 -11.62 46.48
C ASP A 6 -57.00 -11.11 45.03
N ILE A 7 -56.78 -11.97 44.02
CA ILE A 7 -57.02 -11.61 42.62
C ILE A 7 -58.53 -11.58 42.35
N CYS A 8 -59.27 -12.56 42.86
CA CYS A 8 -60.71 -12.61 42.68
C CYS A 8 -61.41 -11.46 43.43
N ASP A 9 -60.97 -11.12 44.64
CA ASP A 9 -61.48 -9.98 45.43
C ASP A 9 -61.24 -8.63 44.75
N ARG A 10 -60.14 -8.48 44.01
CA ARG A 10 -59.84 -7.24 43.28
C ARG A 10 -60.72 -7.02 42.04
N TYR A 11 -61.22 -8.07 41.41
CA TYR A 11 -61.86 -7.98 40.10
C TYR A 11 -63.32 -8.47 40.07
N LEU A 12 -63.75 -9.25 41.05
CA LEU A 12 -65.10 -9.82 41.15
C LEU A 12 -65.74 -9.37 42.47
N SER A 13 -66.98 -8.91 42.41
CA SER A 13 -67.69 -8.36 43.58
C SER A 13 -68.64 -9.35 44.27
N LYS A 14 -68.99 -10.45 43.60
CA LYS A 14 -69.91 -11.48 44.13
C LYS A 14 -69.12 -12.67 44.65
N LYS A 15 -69.33 -13.02 45.93
CA LYS A 15 -68.65 -14.14 46.59
C LYS A 15 -68.87 -15.50 45.90
N ASP A 16 -70.04 -15.71 45.31
CA ASP A 16 -70.33 -16.95 44.58
C ASP A 16 -69.55 -17.07 43.25
N GLU A 17 -69.37 -15.94 42.55
CA GLU A 17 -68.56 -15.89 41.32
C GLU A 17 -67.08 -16.07 41.65
N GLN A 18 -66.60 -15.45 42.73
CA GLN A 18 -65.23 -15.64 43.23
C GLN A 18 -64.94 -17.11 43.56
N ARG A 19 -65.80 -17.75 44.37
CA ARG A 19 -65.59 -19.15 44.79
C ARG A 19 -65.57 -20.10 43.58
N LYS A 20 -66.46 -19.89 42.61
CA LYS A 20 -66.51 -20.71 41.39
C LYS A 20 -65.32 -20.46 40.47
N VAL A 21 -64.81 -19.24 40.37
CA VAL A 21 -63.59 -18.93 39.61
C VAL A 21 -62.35 -19.53 40.26
N ILE A 22 -62.24 -19.44 41.60
CA ILE A 22 -61.16 -20.07 42.36
C ILE A 22 -61.16 -21.58 42.11
N GLU A 23 -62.31 -22.23 42.23
CA GLU A 23 -62.45 -23.67 41.96
C GLU A 23 -62.12 -24.02 40.50
N ALA A 24 -62.54 -23.20 39.54
CA ALA A 24 -62.23 -23.41 38.13
C ALA A 24 -60.72 -23.32 37.85
N VAL A 25 -60.04 -22.32 38.40
CA VAL A 25 -58.59 -22.12 38.28
C VAL A 25 -57.82 -23.24 38.96
N GLU A 26 -58.22 -23.65 40.17
CA GLU A 26 -57.60 -24.77 40.89
C GLU A 26 -57.76 -26.11 40.16
N ARG A 27 -58.94 -26.38 39.58
CA ARG A 27 -59.14 -27.55 38.71
C ARG A 27 -58.26 -27.50 37.47
N CYS A 28 -58.07 -26.33 36.87
CA CYS A 28 -57.17 -26.16 35.72
C CYS A 28 -55.70 -26.39 36.11
N LEU A 29 -55.28 -25.94 37.28
CA LEU A 29 -53.92 -26.20 37.81
C LEU A 29 -53.72 -27.68 38.13
N LYS A 30 -54.70 -28.34 38.78
CA LYS A 30 -54.58 -29.74 39.18
C LYS A 30 -54.62 -30.72 38.01
N LYS A 31 -55.39 -30.42 36.95
CA LYS A 31 -55.52 -31.26 35.75
C LYS A 31 -54.58 -30.88 34.61
N GLY A 32 -53.77 -29.82 34.76
CA GLY A 32 -52.83 -29.36 33.74
C GLY A 32 -53.51 -28.83 32.47
N TYR A 33 -54.62 -28.12 32.61
CA TYR A 33 -55.34 -27.55 31.46
C TYR A 33 -54.67 -26.27 30.92
N ASP A 34 -54.66 -26.13 29.59
CA ASP A 34 -54.07 -24.98 28.89
C ASP A 34 -54.92 -23.70 29.00
N TYR A 35 -54.32 -22.57 28.61
CA TYR A 35 -54.94 -21.22 28.61
C TYR A 35 -56.35 -21.18 28.01
N GLU A 36 -56.61 -21.94 26.95
CA GLU A 36 -57.91 -21.93 26.26
C GLU A 36 -59.02 -22.51 27.14
N LYS A 37 -58.75 -23.61 27.85
CA LYS A 37 -59.69 -24.22 28.80
C LYS A 37 -59.87 -23.39 30.05
N LEU A 38 -58.82 -22.71 30.52
CA LEU A 38 -58.94 -21.74 31.61
C LEU A 38 -59.87 -20.59 31.20
N ARG A 39 -59.64 -20.02 30.01
CA ARG A 39 -60.45 -18.92 29.49
C ARG A 39 -61.92 -19.32 29.37
N GLU A 40 -62.21 -20.47 28.79
CA GLU A 40 -63.57 -20.97 28.61
C GLU A 40 -64.30 -21.10 29.95
N ARG A 41 -63.69 -21.75 30.94
CA ARG A 41 -64.30 -21.96 32.26
C ARG A 41 -64.48 -20.68 33.07
N VAL A 42 -63.53 -19.76 33.01
CA VAL A 42 -63.67 -18.47 33.72
C VAL A 42 -64.74 -17.60 33.04
N GLN A 43 -64.87 -17.68 31.71
CA GLN A 43 -65.91 -16.97 30.96
C GLN A 43 -67.31 -17.56 31.17
N GLU A 44 -67.42 -18.86 31.43
CA GLU A 44 -68.69 -19.52 31.77
C GLU A 44 -69.21 -19.08 33.15
N VAL A 45 -68.31 -18.80 34.08
CA VAL A 45 -68.65 -18.37 35.45
C VAL A 45 -68.86 -16.85 35.55
N VAL A 46 -68.07 -16.06 34.82
CA VAL A 46 -68.11 -14.59 34.89
C VAL A 46 -68.83 -14.04 33.66
N VAL A 47 -70.07 -13.57 33.88
CA VAL A 47 -70.95 -13.03 32.82
C VAL A 47 -70.34 -11.83 32.10
N ASP A 48 -69.59 -10.99 32.83
CA ASP A 48 -68.92 -9.81 32.26
C ASP A 48 -67.59 -10.21 31.61
N SER A 49 -67.58 -10.17 30.28
CA SER A 49 -66.42 -10.54 29.45
C SER A 49 -65.17 -9.71 29.75
N HIS A 50 -65.33 -8.42 30.06
CA HIS A 50 -64.18 -7.56 30.31
C HIS A 50 -63.55 -7.84 31.67
N LYS A 51 -64.37 -8.19 32.68
CA LYS A 51 -63.90 -8.64 34.00
C LYS A 51 -63.24 -10.02 33.90
N ALA A 52 -63.84 -10.95 33.16
CA ALA A 52 -63.27 -12.28 32.91
C ALA A 52 -61.86 -12.18 32.32
N ILE A 53 -61.65 -11.34 31.30
CA ILE A 53 -60.33 -11.14 30.67
C ILE A 53 -59.30 -10.58 31.66
N LYS A 54 -59.69 -9.61 32.52
CA LYS A 54 -58.78 -9.04 33.53
C LYS A 54 -58.39 -10.08 34.58
N VAL A 55 -59.35 -10.87 35.06
CA VAL A 55 -59.09 -11.98 35.99
C VAL A 55 -58.17 -13.01 35.35
N ILE A 56 -58.45 -13.44 34.11
CA ILE A 56 -57.61 -14.41 33.38
C ILE A 56 -56.18 -13.87 33.21
N SER A 57 -56.02 -12.60 32.84
CA SER A 57 -54.70 -11.97 32.71
C SER A 57 -53.94 -11.98 34.04
N ALA A 58 -54.57 -11.53 35.12
CA ALA A 58 -53.95 -11.49 36.45
C ALA A 58 -53.59 -12.90 36.96
N VAL A 59 -54.43 -13.90 36.68
CA VAL A 59 -54.15 -15.31 37.00
C VAL A 59 -52.98 -15.84 36.17
N CYS A 60 -52.89 -15.51 34.88
CA CYS A 60 -51.79 -15.95 34.01
C CYS A 60 -50.46 -15.27 34.32
N ASP A 61 -50.48 -14.04 34.83
CA ASP A 61 -49.27 -13.34 35.30
C ASP A 61 -48.70 -14.00 36.56
N HIS A 62 -49.58 -14.51 37.43
CA HIS A 62 -49.17 -15.21 38.66
C HIS A 62 -48.87 -16.70 38.48
N TYR A 63 -49.53 -17.37 37.51
CA TYR A 63 -49.32 -18.78 37.19
C TYR A 63 -48.83 -18.92 35.74
N PRO A 64 -47.51 -18.82 35.48
CA PRO A 64 -46.95 -18.79 34.13
C PRO A 64 -47.28 -20.03 33.29
N GLN A 65 -47.54 -21.18 33.92
CA GLN A 65 -47.95 -22.40 33.23
C GLN A 65 -49.30 -22.29 32.52
N LEU A 66 -50.17 -21.37 32.97
CA LEU A 66 -51.46 -21.11 32.35
C LEU A 66 -51.40 -20.04 31.27
N ARG A 67 -50.23 -19.43 31.00
CA ARG A 67 -50.09 -18.34 30.03
C ARG A 67 -50.31 -18.82 28.60
N LYS A 68 -51.01 -18.03 27.78
CA LYS A 68 -51.26 -18.33 26.36
C LYS A 68 -49.93 -18.60 25.64
N ARG A 69 -49.68 -19.84 25.26
CA ARG A 69 -48.56 -20.23 24.39
C ARG A 69 -48.84 -19.68 22.99
N THR A 70 -48.49 -18.42 22.75
CA THR A 70 -48.55 -17.83 21.41
C THR A 70 -47.48 -18.48 20.53
N ARG A 71 -47.89 -19.47 19.73
CA ARG A 71 -47.15 -19.91 18.55
C ARG A 71 -47.22 -18.74 17.55
N GLY A 72 -46.13 -18.00 17.39
CA GLY A 72 -45.96 -16.95 16.37
C GLY A 72 -46.16 -15.51 16.86
N GLY A 73 -45.11 -14.93 17.44
CA GLY A 73 -44.97 -13.49 17.67
C GLY A 73 -44.47 -12.76 16.41
N ASP A 74 -45.22 -12.82 15.30
CA ASP A 74 -44.78 -12.26 14.00
C ASP A 74 -45.72 -11.20 13.40
N ARG A 75 -46.87 -10.85 14.03
CA ARG A 75 -47.83 -9.91 13.39
C ARG A 75 -47.52 -8.43 13.56
N ASP A 76 -46.89 -8.03 14.66
CA ASP A 76 -46.47 -6.62 14.83
C ASP A 76 -45.12 -6.36 14.19
N ASP A 77 -44.23 -7.36 14.20
CA ASP A 77 -42.97 -7.34 13.47
C ASP A 77 -43.18 -7.36 11.95
N GLU A 78 -44.21 -8.01 11.41
CA GLU A 78 -44.49 -7.94 9.95
C GLU A 78 -44.91 -6.54 9.50
N ARG A 79 -45.67 -5.78 10.29
CA ARG A 79 -46.09 -4.42 9.89
C ARG A 79 -44.92 -3.45 9.86
N ASP A 80 -44.06 -3.53 10.87
CA ASP A 80 -42.82 -2.73 10.90
C ASP A 80 -41.80 -3.23 9.88
N ARG A 81 -41.64 -4.54 9.68
CA ARG A 81 -40.79 -5.10 8.61
C ARG A 81 -41.32 -4.75 7.22
N LYS A 82 -42.63 -4.70 6.97
CA LYS A 82 -43.19 -4.33 5.66
C LYS A 82 -42.99 -2.83 5.40
N ARG A 83 -43.11 -1.99 6.44
CA ARG A 83 -42.82 -0.56 6.35
C ARG A 83 -41.33 -0.30 6.12
N ASP A 84 -40.46 -0.94 6.90
CA ASP A 84 -39.02 -0.84 6.74
C ASP A 84 -38.54 -1.45 5.41
N ARG A 85 -39.12 -2.56 4.94
CA ARG A 85 -38.78 -3.17 3.64
C ARG A 85 -39.27 -2.34 2.45
N VAL A 86 -40.35 -1.56 2.59
CA VAL A 86 -40.81 -0.60 1.57
C VAL A 86 -39.94 0.66 1.57
N GLU A 87 -39.52 1.16 2.74
CA GLU A 87 -38.55 2.27 2.83
C GLU A 87 -37.18 1.85 2.30
N ASP A 88 -36.69 0.67 2.67
CA ASP A 88 -35.38 0.12 2.24
C ASP A 88 -35.39 -0.25 0.75
N LYS A 89 -36.53 -0.69 0.19
CA LYS A 89 -36.69 -0.87 -1.26
C LYS A 89 -36.70 0.46 -2.01
N LYS A 90 -37.37 1.49 -1.48
CA LYS A 90 -37.35 2.85 -2.07
C LYS A 90 -35.97 3.50 -1.99
N ASP A 91 -35.24 3.29 -0.91
CA ASP A 91 -33.88 3.82 -0.78
C ASP A 91 -32.89 3.06 -1.66
N ARG A 92 -33.03 1.73 -1.80
CA ARG A 92 -32.25 0.94 -2.78
C ARG A 92 -32.59 1.29 -4.23
N GLU A 93 -33.84 1.57 -4.56
CA GLU A 93 -34.23 2.06 -5.89
C GLU A 93 -33.65 3.43 -6.17
N ARG A 94 -33.68 4.36 -5.20
CA ARG A 94 -33.03 5.68 -5.33
C ARG A 94 -31.51 5.59 -5.48
N ASP A 95 -30.86 4.69 -4.74
CA ASP A 95 -29.41 4.52 -4.85
C ASP A 95 -29.03 3.82 -6.17
N ARG A 96 -29.84 2.86 -6.64
CA ARG A 96 -29.66 2.29 -7.99
C ARG A 96 -29.90 3.30 -9.10
N ASP A 97 -30.87 4.19 -8.96
CA ASP A 97 -31.13 5.24 -9.95
C ASP A 97 -30.02 6.32 -9.92
N ARG A 98 -29.48 6.65 -8.73
CA ARG A 98 -28.27 7.49 -8.63
C ARG A 98 -27.05 6.82 -9.26
N ASP A 99 -26.84 5.53 -9.03
CA ASP A 99 -25.70 4.81 -9.62
C ASP A 99 -25.86 4.65 -11.14
N ARG A 100 -27.09 4.47 -11.64
CA ARG A 100 -27.41 4.52 -13.08
C ARG A 100 -27.20 5.91 -13.66
N GLU A 101 -27.60 6.98 -12.98
CA GLU A 101 -27.32 8.36 -13.42
C GLU A 101 -25.82 8.66 -13.43
N ARG A 102 -25.09 8.16 -12.43
CA ARG A 102 -23.63 8.31 -12.33
C ARG A 102 -22.92 7.54 -13.43
N SER A 103 -23.32 6.30 -13.69
CA SER A 103 -22.83 5.48 -14.79
C SER A 103 -23.18 6.09 -16.16
N ARG A 104 -24.37 6.68 -16.34
CA ARG A 104 -24.76 7.42 -17.55
C ARG A 104 -23.93 8.70 -17.75
N ARG A 105 -23.55 9.40 -16.67
CA ARG A 105 -22.63 10.55 -16.72
C ARG A 105 -21.21 10.14 -17.07
N ASP A 106 -20.71 9.06 -16.48
CA ASP A 106 -19.36 8.57 -16.73
C ASP A 106 -19.22 7.98 -18.15
N ASN A 107 -20.28 7.35 -18.69
CA ASN A 107 -20.27 6.81 -20.05
C ASN A 107 -20.46 7.89 -21.15
N LYS A 108 -21.08 9.04 -20.83
CA LYS A 108 -21.13 10.21 -21.73
C LYS A 108 -19.81 10.99 -21.79
N GLY A 109 -18.87 10.72 -20.88
CA GLY A 109 -17.56 11.38 -20.84
C GLY A 109 -16.48 10.77 -21.73
N ASN A 110 -16.72 9.59 -22.32
CA ASN A 110 -15.65 8.81 -22.96
C ASN A 110 -15.87 8.50 -24.45
N GLY A 111 -16.67 9.30 -25.16
CA GLY A 111 -16.95 9.10 -26.58
C GLY A 111 -17.32 10.39 -27.31
N ASN A 112 -16.39 11.34 -27.42
CA ASN A 112 -16.34 12.28 -28.55
C ASN A 112 -15.06 13.11 -28.51
N GLY A 113 -13.97 12.55 -29.05
CA GLY A 113 -12.68 13.20 -29.16
C GLY A 113 -12.52 14.13 -30.36
N ASN A 114 -13.55 14.31 -31.22
CA ASN A 114 -13.35 14.96 -32.53
C ASN A 114 -14.23 16.17 -32.85
N SER A 115 -15.20 16.57 -32.01
CA SER A 115 -16.08 17.73 -32.33
C SER A 115 -15.72 19.03 -31.60
N ARG A 116 -14.69 19.02 -30.74
CA ARG A 116 -14.29 20.22 -29.98
C ARG A 116 -13.25 21.09 -30.71
N ARG A 117 -12.58 20.55 -31.73
CA ARG A 117 -11.56 21.26 -32.52
C ARG A 117 -12.11 22.09 -33.68
N GLU A 118 -13.37 21.90 -34.07
CA GLU A 118 -13.98 22.67 -35.16
C GLU A 118 -14.67 23.94 -34.67
N ARG A 119 -15.19 23.96 -33.43
CA ARG A 119 -15.81 25.16 -32.84
C ARG A 119 -14.84 26.22 -32.32
N GLU A 120 -13.55 25.90 -32.22
CA GLU A 120 -12.52 26.85 -31.79
C GLU A 120 -11.91 27.64 -32.96
N LYS A 121 -12.26 27.33 -34.22
CA LYS A 121 -11.76 28.03 -35.41
C LYS A 121 -12.71 29.06 -36.02
N GLU A 122 -13.97 29.12 -35.59
CA GLU A 122 -14.97 30.05 -36.15
C GLU A 122 -15.13 31.36 -35.37
N ILE A 123 -14.43 31.56 -34.26
CA ILE A 123 -14.55 32.78 -33.44
C ILE A 123 -13.40 33.79 -33.72
N GLU A 124 -12.43 33.47 -34.58
CA GLU A 124 -11.27 34.33 -34.87
C GLU A 124 -11.42 35.19 -36.14
N ASN A 125 -12.62 35.35 -36.70
CA ASN A 125 -12.83 36.25 -37.82
C ASN A 125 -14.09 37.11 -37.61
N GLN A 126 -13.94 38.17 -36.82
CA GLN A 126 -14.74 39.39 -36.93
C GLN A 126 -14.01 40.54 -36.23
N GLN A 127 -13.80 41.61 -36.99
CA GLN A 127 -12.83 42.67 -36.76
C GLN A 127 -13.57 44.01 -36.63
N ILE A 128 -13.49 44.69 -35.47
CA ILE A 128 -13.94 46.08 -35.20
C ILE A 128 -12.99 46.69 -34.13
N PRO A 129 -12.64 48.00 -34.18
CA PRO A 129 -11.26 48.48 -34.08
C PRO A 129 -10.74 48.94 -32.70
N ASP A 130 -9.41 49.02 -32.63
CA ASP A 130 -8.55 49.44 -31.52
C ASP A 130 -8.83 50.87 -31.00
N GLU A 131 -9.05 50.99 -29.69
CA GLU A 131 -8.63 52.15 -28.88
C GLU A 131 -7.62 51.69 -27.82
N LYS A 132 -6.34 52.01 -28.04
CA LYS A 132 -5.26 51.76 -27.09
C LYS A 132 -5.23 52.89 -26.04
N LYS A 133 -5.62 52.58 -24.80
CA LYS A 133 -5.13 53.28 -23.60
C LYS A 133 -4.05 52.44 -22.94
N THR A 134 -2.80 52.81 -23.16
CA THR A 134 -1.63 52.33 -22.42
C THR A 134 -1.64 52.95 -21.02
N ILE A 135 -1.65 52.11 -19.99
CA ILE A 135 -1.32 52.53 -18.62
C ILE A 135 0.16 52.19 -18.41
N ASN A 136 1.00 53.21 -18.52
CA ASN A 136 2.41 53.12 -18.14
C ASN A 136 2.49 53.08 -16.60
N LEU A 137 2.83 51.93 -16.03
CA LEU A 137 3.29 51.83 -14.64
C LEU A 137 4.69 52.44 -14.56
N THR A 138 4.82 53.55 -13.83
CA THR A 138 6.08 54.30 -13.71
C THR A 138 7.10 53.55 -12.84
N GLU A 139 8.38 53.66 -13.19
CA GLU A 139 9.52 53.04 -12.47
C GLU A 139 9.53 53.36 -10.97
N ASP A 140 9.00 54.51 -10.57
CA ASP A 140 8.93 54.94 -9.17
C ASP A 140 8.01 54.06 -8.31
N GLN A 141 6.95 53.48 -8.89
CA GLN A 141 6.06 52.56 -8.16
C GLN A 141 6.70 51.19 -7.95
N LEU A 142 7.57 50.75 -8.86
CA LEU A 142 8.34 49.51 -8.72
C LEU A 142 9.48 49.68 -7.70
N ARG A 143 10.18 50.82 -7.73
CA ARG A 143 11.21 51.16 -6.74
C ARG A 143 10.63 51.32 -5.32
N ALA A 144 9.44 51.92 -5.17
CA ALA A 144 8.76 52.02 -3.88
C ALA A 144 8.38 50.64 -3.32
N LYS A 145 7.94 49.71 -4.18
CA LYS A 145 7.59 48.33 -3.79
C LYS A 145 8.83 47.51 -3.41
N GLU A 146 9.95 47.74 -4.09
CA GLU A 146 11.22 47.09 -3.79
C GLU A 146 11.81 47.60 -2.46
N LEU A 147 11.75 48.91 -2.19
CA LEU A 147 12.18 49.51 -0.92
C LEU A 147 11.34 49.00 0.26
N LEU A 148 10.03 48.84 0.08
CA LEU A 148 9.14 48.34 1.12
C LEU A 148 9.41 46.86 1.43
N TYR A 149 9.70 46.05 0.41
CA TYR A 149 10.09 44.65 0.58
C TYR A 149 11.45 44.51 1.29
N LYS A 150 12.41 45.38 0.94
CA LYS A 150 13.73 45.43 1.59
C LYS A 150 13.64 45.88 3.05
N ALA A 151 12.78 46.86 3.35
CA ALA A 151 12.50 47.31 4.72
C ALA A 151 11.83 46.20 5.55
N GLN A 152 10.95 45.39 4.95
CA GLN A 152 10.32 44.24 5.60
C GLN A 152 11.34 43.17 5.98
N GLN A 153 12.28 42.85 5.09
CA GLN A 153 13.37 41.91 5.37
C GLN A 153 14.30 42.42 6.48
N GLU A 154 14.60 43.73 6.49
CA GLU A 154 15.47 44.32 7.51
C GLU A 154 14.80 44.36 8.89
N ILE A 155 13.48 44.57 8.96
CA ILE A 155 12.69 44.46 10.20
C ILE A 155 12.69 43.01 10.70
N GLU A 156 12.56 42.04 9.81
CA GLU A 156 12.55 40.61 10.18
C GLU A 156 13.93 40.14 10.66
N GLU A 157 15.01 40.61 10.03
CA GLU A 157 16.38 40.36 10.50
C GLU A 157 16.71 41.08 11.82
N LYS A 158 16.25 42.32 12.03
CA LYS A 158 16.39 43.01 13.32
C LYS A 158 15.58 42.31 14.41
N ARG A 159 14.39 41.81 14.09
CA ARG A 159 13.57 41.01 15.01
C ARG A 159 14.24 39.68 15.35
N ARG A 160 14.87 39.03 14.37
CA ARG A 160 15.67 37.80 14.58
C ARG A 160 16.93 38.06 15.40
N LYS A 161 17.64 39.16 15.16
CA LYS A 161 18.83 39.56 15.95
C LYS A 161 18.46 39.96 17.38
N MET A 162 17.33 40.64 17.60
CA MET A 162 16.83 40.92 18.94
C MET A 162 16.36 39.65 19.67
N ALA A 163 15.76 38.68 18.97
CA ALA A 163 15.40 37.38 19.57
C ALA A 163 16.64 36.57 19.99
N VAL A 164 17.75 36.67 19.25
CA VAL A 164 19.04 36.04 19.60
C VAL A 164 19.75 36.79 20.73
N ALA A 165 19.67 38.12 20.77
CA ALA A 165 20.26 38.94 21.83
C ALA A 165 19.48 38.90 23.16
N ALA A 166 18.16 38.63 23.12
CA ALA A 166 17.30 38.53 24.28
C ALA A 166 17.28 37.14 24.95
N GLY A 167 18.17 36.23 24.57
CA GLY A 167 18.43 34.98 25.30
C GLY A 167 17.23 34.04 25.48
N THR A 168 16.18 34.19 24.68
CA THR A 168 14.93 33.43 24.84
C THR A 168 14.72 32.53 23.63
N LEU A 169 15.38 31.36 23.66
CA LEU A 169 14.88 30.05 23.24
C LEU A 169 16.03 29.02 23.32
N GLN A 170 16.12 28.34 24.46
CA GLN A 170 16.64 26.96 24.53
C GLN A 170 15.54 25.99 24.05
N PRO A 171 15.86 24.87 23.39
CA PRO A 171 14.94 23.76 23.24
C PRO A 171 14.92 22.93 24.54
N GLN A 172 13.85 23.09 25.33
CA GLN A 172 13.51 22.19 26.44
C GLN A 172 12.75 20.98 25.89
N ALA A 173 13.35 19.81 26.09
CA ALA A 173 12.68 18.52 26.05
C ALA A 173 11.80 18.39 27.30
N VAL A 174 10.59 17.86 27.16
CA VAL A 174 9.76 17.45 28.29
C VAL A 174 9.57 15.94 28.23
N LEU A 175 10.30 15.25 29.09
CA LEU A 175 9.85 14.06 29.80
C LEU A 175 9.74 14.45 31.27
N ASP A 176 8.75 13.92 31.96
CA ASP A 176 8.48 14.12 33.40
C ASP A 176 7.94 12.78 33.96
N PRO A 177 7.98 12.50 35.28
CA PRO A 177 9.19 12.32 36.10
C PRO A 177 9.15 11.09 37.05
N SER A 178 10.32 10.72 37.59
CA SER A 178 10.63 10.21 38.96
C SER A 178 12.01 9.52 38.87
N ILE A 179 12.99 9.62 39.76
CA ILE A 179 13.05 9.68 41.23
C ILE A 179 14.31 10.49 41.64
N THR A 180 14.19 11.15 42.79
CA THR A 180 15.18 11.94 43.55
C THR A 180 16.33 11.12 44.16
N GLY A 181 17.53 11.71 44.32
CA GLY A 181 18.46 11.31 45.40
C GLY A 181 19.96 11.49 45.18
N ALA A 182 20.46 12.71 45.42
CA ALA A 182 21.71 13.09 46.08
C ALA A 182 23.07 12.35 45.86
N ASN A 183 24.08 13.20 45.58
CA ASN A 183 25.39 13.32 46.24
C ASN A 183 26.68 12.66 45.67
N VAL A 184 27.65 13.56 45.43
CA VAL A 184 29.11 13.49 45.70
C VAL A 184 30.10 13.25 44.54
N ALA A 185 30.97 14.27 44.40
CA ALA A 185 32.39 14.28 44.00
C ALA A 185 32.87 14.17 42.52
N ALA A 186 33.56 15.26 42.14
CA ALA A 186 34.91 15.33 41.56
C ALA A 186 35.22 14.68 40.19
N GLY A 187 35.78 15.50 39.29
CA GLY A 187 36.61 15.01 38.18
C GLY A 187 36.61 15.90 36.94
N GLN A 188 37.63 16.76 36.83
CA GLN A 188 37.92 17.61 35.66
C GLN A 188 38.15 16.80 34.36
N LYS A 189 37.69 17.34 33.22
CA LYS A 189 38.52 17.82 32.08
C LYS A 189 37.63 18.16 30.87
N THR A 190 37.52 19.45 30.56
CA THR A 190 36.97 19.98 29.32
C THR A 190 38.12 20.25 28.33
N GLN A 191 38.10 19.62 27.15
CA GLN A 191 38.90 20.08 26.00
C GLN A 191 38.03 21.02 25.16
N SER A 192 38.37 22.30 25.16
CA SER A 192 37.88 23.31 24.23
C SER A 192 38.77 23.32 22.98
N LEU A 193 38.18 23.08 21.81
CA LEU A 193 38.85 23.19 20.50
C LEU A 193 39.25 24.65 20.23
N GLY A 194 40.46 24.83 19.70
CA GLY A 194 41.16 26.11 19.62
C GLY A 194 40.78 26.98 18.42
N ARG A 195 41.08 28.27 18.56
CA ARG A 195 40.81 29.35 17.59
C ARG A 195 41.51 29.16 16.23
N GLU A 196 42.51 28.31 16.14
CA GLU A 196 43.28 28.03 14.93
C GLU A 196 42.58 27.03 13.97
N GLU A 197 41.77 26.12 14.51
CA GLU A 197 41.00 25.15 13.71
C GLU A 197 39.79 25.81 13.01
N ALA A 198 39.23 26.86 13.63
CA ALA A 198 38.18 27.68 13.02
C ALA A 198 38.71 28.55 11.85
N THR A 199 39.97 29.00 11.91
CA THR A 199 40.60 29.78 10.83
C THR A 199 40.98 28.93 9.62
N MET A 200 41.36 27.66 9.81
CA MET A 200 41.60 26.72 8.70
C MET A 200 40.31 26.34 7.95
N PHE A 201 39.17 26.24 8.64
CA PHE A 201 37.89 26.00 7.96
C PHE A 201 37.42 27.20 7.13
N MET A 202 37.75 28.43 7.54
CA MET A 202 37.42 29.64 6.79
C MET A 202 38.28 29.80 5.52
N SER A 203 39.57 29.48 5.55
CA SER A 203 40.44 29.51 4.35
C SER A 203 40.07 28.41 3.34
N ILE A 204 39.76 27.20 3.81
CA ILE A 204 39.29 26.08 2.97
C ILE A 204 37.94 26.39 2.28
N SER A 205 37.09 27.22 2.90
CA SER A 205 35.81 27.64 2.33
C SER A 205 35.94 28.77 1.27
N MET A 206 36.94 29.65 1.42
CA MET A 206 37.26 30.71 0.45
C MET A 206 37.87 30.11 -0.84
N ASP A 207 38.75 29.12 -0.71
CA ASP A 207 39.33 28.42 -1.86
C ASP A 207 38.30 27.64 -2.67
N LYS A 208 37.25 27.09 -2.02
CA LYS A 208 36.14 26.44 -2.73
C LYS A 208 35.30 27.43 -3.55
N LYS A 209 35.09 28.66 -3.07
CA LYS A 209 34.35 29.69 -3.83
C LYS A 209 35.17 30.22 -5.01
N ILE A 210 36.45 30.51 -4.81
CA ILE A 210 37.36 30.99 -5.86
C ILE A 210 37.55 29.92 -6.95
N ARG A 211 37.60 28.63 -6.57
CA ARG A 211 37.72 27.51 -7.52
C ARG A 211 36.44 27.25 -8.31
N ILE A 212 35.26 27.47 -7.72
CA ILE A 212 33.96 27.36 -8.41
C ILE A 212 33.75 28.53 -9.40
N GLU A 213 34.25 29.72 -9.07
CA GLU A 213 34.16 30.92 -9.91
C GLU A 213 35.14 30.87 -11.08
N GLN A 214 36.35 30.35 -10.86
CA GLN A 214 37.32 30.02 -11.93
C GLN A 214 36.82 28.87 -12.84
N LEU A 215 36.07 27.90 -12.30
CA LEU A 215 35.45 26.82 -13.08
C LEU A 215 34.26 27.33 -13.91
N LYS A 216 33.48 28.29 -13.41
CA LYS A 216 32.43 28.99 -14.20
C LYS A 216 33.02 29.84 -15.33
N ALA A 217 34.14 30.52 -15.10
CA ALA A 217 34.82 31.33 -16.12
C ALA A 217 35.51 30.49 -17.22
N LYS A 218 36.02 29.30 -16.87
CA LYS A 218 36.58 28.33 -17.84
C LYS A 218 35.50 27.60 -18.65
N LEU A 219 34.30 27.40 -18.10
CA LEU A 219 33.18 26.75 -18.80
C LEU A 219 32.46 27.68 -19.80
N ALA A 220 32.60 29.00 -19.64
CA ALA A 220 32.01 30.00 -20.55
C ALA A 220 32.88 30.30 -21.81
N ARG A 221 34.10 29.75 -21.90
CA ARG A 221 35.01 29.91 -23.05
C ARG A 221 35.44 28.56 -23.64
N GLN A 222 34.51 27.78 -24.18
CA GLN A 222 34.75 26.86 -25.31
C GLN A 222 33.49 26.09 -25.73
N PRO A 223 33.13 26.03 -27.03
CA PRO A 223 32.13 25.09 -27.55
C PRO A 223 32.77 23.77 -28.04
N VAL A 224 32.25 22.66 -27.46
CA VAL A 224 31.93 21.34 -28.05
C VAL A 224 32.95 20.64 -28.97
N ALA A 225 33.60 19.57 -28.48
CA ALA A 225 33.35 18.17 -28.93
C ALA A 225 34.38 17.16 -28.36
N ALA A 226 33.85 16.18 -27.64
CA ALA A 226 34.28 14.78 -27.49
C ALA A 226 35.79 14.44 -27.44
N LYS A 227 36.23 13.99 -26.24
CA LYS A 227 37.09 12.80 -26.05
C LYS A 227 37.17 12.48 -24.56
N LEU A 228 36.66 11.31 -24.16
CA LEU A 228 37.25 10.44 -23.13
C LEU A 228 36.44 9.15 -23.04
N ASN A 229 37.07 8.04 -23.43
CA ASN A 229 37.04 6.79 -22.67
C ASN A 229 38.05 5.81 -23.28
N THR A 230 39.25 5.82 -22.71
CA THR A 230 40.15 4.65 -22.67
C THR A 230 40.91 4.70 -21.36
N LEU A 231 40.48 3.91 -20.37
CA LEU A 231 41.33 3.39 -19.29
C LEU A 231 40.57 2.34 -18.47
N VAL A 232 40.67 1.08 -18.91
CA VAL A 232 40.98 -0.11 -18.10
C VAL A 232 41.63 -1.07 -19.11
N THR A 233 42.94 -1.29 -19.10
CA THR A 233 43.55 -2.42 -18.39
C THR A 233 45.08 -2.24 -18.41
N ASN A 234 45.69 -2.28 -17.23
CA ASN A 234 47.12 -2.51 -17.03
C ASN A 234 47.41 -4.02 -17.17
N THR A 235 48.54 -4.38 -17.78
CA THR A 235 49.59 -5.25 -17.17
C THR A 235 50.84 -5.33 -18.06
N GLY A 236 52.01 -5.00 -17.49
CA GLY A 236 53.34 -5.53 -17.87
C GLY A 236 54.29 -4.57 -18.63
N PRO A 237 55.62 -4.60 -18.37
CA PRO A 237 56.36 -3.36 -18.07
C PRO A 237 57.62 -3.08 -18.92
N ALA A 238 58.09 -1.83 -18.74
CA ALA A 238 59.48 -1.34 -18.78
C ALA A 238 60.18 -1.07 -20.14
N GLY A 239 60.86 0.09 -20.19
CA GLY A 239 61.84 0.47 -21.23
C GLY A 239 61.50 1.77 -21.97
N VAL A 240 61.62 2.95 -21.36
CA VAL A 240 62.73 3.90 -21.53
C VAL A 240 62.73 4.70 -22.87
N MET A 241 62.77 6.02 -22.69
CA MET A 241 63.24 7.09 -23.60
C MET A 241 62.30 7.70 -24.65
N ALA A 242 62.13 9.01 -24.47
CA ALA A 242 61.62 9.99 -25.43
C ALA A 242 62.61 10.22 -26.58
N PRO A 243 62.16 10.84 -27.69
CA PRO A 243 62.81 12.10 -28.08
C PRO A 243 61.87 13.20 -28.60
N LEU A 244 62.36 14.43 -28.40
CA LEU A 244 62.06 15.73 -29.03
C LEU A 244 62.66 15.80 -30.47
N PRO A 245 62.53 16.88 -31.27
CA PRO A 245 61.57 16.96 -32.37
C PRO A 245 62.18 17.27 -33.76
N ASP A 246 61.28 17.32 -34.76
CA ASP A 246 61.33 18.00 -36.05
C ASP A 246 62.34 17.62 -37.14
N SER A 247 61.79 17.64 -38.36
CA SER A 247 62.44 17.64 -39.68
C SER A 247 62.91 16.30 -40.24
N PHE A 248 61.97 15.43 -40.67
CA PHE A 248 62.06 14.66 -41.92
C PHE A 248 60.65 14.11 -42.23
N GLN A 249 60.31 13.93 -43.52
CA GLN A 249 59.03 13.39 -44.05
C GLN A 249 57.93 14.40 -44.43
N GLN A 250 58.30 15.46 -45.16
CA GLN A 250 57.43 16.09 -46.17
C GLN A 250 57.80 15.67 -47.61
N VAL A 251 58.47 14.53 -47.80
CA VAL A 251 58.95 14.10 -49.13
C VAL A 251 58.14 12.93 -49.74
N GLU A 252 57.25 12.26 -48.99
CA GLU A 252 56.59 11.04 -49.50
C GLU A 252 55.09 11.16 -49.84
N LYS A 253 54.51 12.37 -49.83
CA LYS A 253 53.13 12.60 -50.33
C LYS A 253 53.04 13.56 -51.52
N LYS A 254 54.12 13.65 -52.31
CA LYS A 254 54.14 14.36 -53.62
C LYS A 254 54.54 13.50 -54.82
N VAL A 255 54.74 12.18 -54.67
CA VAL A 255 55.15 11.29 -55.78
C VAL A 255 54.03 10.35 -56.28
N GLN A 256 52.86 10.32 -55.63
CA GLN A 256 51.71 9.52 -56.08
C GLN A 256 50.55 10.34 -56.68
N GLN A 257 50.88 11.49 -57.28
CA GLN A 257 49.96 12.28 -58.11
C GLN A 257 50.57 12.69 -59.47
N GLN A 258 51.60 11.98 -59.95
CA GLN A 258 52.18 12.23 -61.28
C GLN A 258 52.39 10.98 -62.15
N ILE A 259 51.83 9.82 -61.80
CA ILE A 259 51.85 8.62 -62.65
C ILE A 259 50.45 8.02 -62.77
N THR A 260 49.54 8.79 -63.37
CA THR A 260 48.36 8.31 -64.11
C THR A 260 47.93 9.41 -65.06
N LYS A 261 48.78 9.71 -66.04
CA LYS A 261 48.41 10.28 -67.33
C LYS A 261 48.98 9.32 -68.38
N GLU A 262 48.18 9.09 -69.41
CA GLU A 262 48.46 8.24 -70.59
C GLU A 262 48.04 6.77 -70.49
N SER A 263 46.73 6.54 -70.66
CA SER A 263 46.25 5.59 -71.66
C SER A 263 44.85 6.01 -72.11
N LYS A 264 44.78 6.35 -73.40
CA LYS A 264 43.59 6.82 -74.11
C LYS A 264 43.22 5.68 -75.05
N GLU A 265 42.10 4.99 -74.78
CA GLU A 265 41.48 4.01 -75.69
C GLU A 265 39.95 4.09 -75.56
N PRO A 266 39.20 3.76 -76.64
CA PRO A 266 38.30 4.71 -77.27
C PRO A 266 36.87 4.72 -76.73
N GLU A 267 36.25 5.89 -76.82
CA GLU A 267 34.83 6.14 -76.63
C GLU A 267 34.01 5.25 -77.57
N LYS A 268 33.23 4.32 -77.02
CA LYS A 268 32.16 3.66 -77.76
C LYS A 268 31.02 4.65 -77.90
N LEU A 269 30.92 5.22 -79.09
CA LEU A 269 29.75 5.95 -79.58
C LEU A 269 28.50 5.06 -79.44
N ILE A 270 27.58 5.39 -78.54
CA ILE A 270 26.23 4.80 -78.53
C ILE A 270 25.38 5.74 -79.39
N GLU A 271 25.25 5.41 -80.67
CA GLU A 271 24.64 6.24 -81.72
C GLU A 271 23.09 6.28 -81.66
N TYR A 272 22.47 5.71 -80.62
CA TYR A 272 21.02 5.73 -80.41
C TYR A 272 20.67 5.97 -78.94
N LEU A 273 20.67 7.23 -78.50
CA LEU A 273 20.00 7.62 -77.26
C LEU A 273 19.38 9.01 -77.44
N ASP A 274 18.04 9.07 -77.35
CA ASP A 274 17.26 10.29 -77.53
C ASP A 274 17.58 11.32 -76.42
N PRO A 275 18.05 12.55 -76.77
CA PRO A 275 18.38 13.60 -75.81
C PRO A 275 17.24 14.08 -74.90
N ARG A 276 15.99 13.65 -75.14
CA ARG A 276 14.83 14.02 -74.30
C ARG A 276 14.63 13.10 -73.09
N ILE A 277 15.39 12.01 -72.97
CA ILE A 277 15.21 11.02 -71.90
C ILE A 277 16.34 11.13 -70.86
N SER A 278 16.02 11.64 -69.66
CA SER A 278 16.93 11.58 -68.51
C SER A 278 16.92 10.18 -67.88
N ALA A 279 17.73 9.27 -68.42
CA ALA A 279 17.96 7.96 -67.82
C ALA A 279 19.01 8.09 -66.71
N LYS A 280 18.58 8.15 -65.44
CA LYS A 280 19.51 8.01 -64.30
C LYS A 280 20.10 6.60 -64.32
N THR A 281 21.41 6.50 -64.57
CA THR A 281 22.16 5.25 -64.43
C THR A 281 22.07 4.75 -62.99
N ALA A 282 21.57 3.53 -62.81
CA ALA A 282 21.45 2.90 -61.50
C ALA A 282 22.85 2.55 -60.98
N ASP A 283 23.37 3.39 -60.10
CA ASP A 283 24.69 3.25 -59.47
C ASP A 283 24.64 2.16 -58.36
N ARG A 284 24.36 0.91 -58.75
CA ARG A 284 24.53 -0.25 -57.86
C ARG A 284 25.94 -0.80 -58.03
N ARG A 285 26.81 -0.48 -57.06
CA ARG A 285 28.12 -1.14 -56.93
C ARG A 285 27.92 -2.66 -56.95
N ARG A 286 28.48 -3.35 -57.94
CA ARG A 286 28.47 -4.81 -57.98
C ARG A 286 29.26 -5.33 -56.77
N ARG A 287 28.64 -6.19 -55.96
CA ARG A 287 29.35 -6.87 -54.85
C ARG A 287 30.42 -7.76 -55.48
N GLY A 288 31.70 -7.47 -55.19
CA GLY A 288 32.81 -8.33 -55.57
C GLY A 288 32.79 -9.64 -54.78
N PHE A 289 33.38 -10.69 -55.36
CA PHE A 289 33.58 -11.95 -54.66
C PHE A 289 34.74 -11.81 -53.66
N ASN A 290 34.44 -11.91 -52.37
CA ASN A 290 35.46 -12.04 -51.33
C ASN A 290 35.77 -13.53 -51.14
N PHE A 291 36.88 -13.98 -51.73
CA PHE A 291 37.39 -15.32 -51.51
C PHE A 291 38.05 -15.38 -50.12
N HIS A 292 37.65 -16.38 -49.32
CA HIS A 292 38.28 -16.66 -48.03
C HIS A 292 39.49 -17.56 -48.26
N GLU A 293 40.51 -17.42 -47.40
CA GLU A 293 41.71 -18.23 -47.53
C GLU A 293 41.41 -19.72 -47.31
N LYS A 294 42.12 -20.58 -48.06
CA LYS A 294 41.93 -22.02 -47.98
C LYS A 294 42.16 -22.50 -46.55
N GLY A 295 41.16 -23.17 -45.96
CA GLY A 295 41.22 -23.73 -44.61
C GLY A 295 40.64 -22.85 -43.49
N GLU A 296 40.21 -21.61 -43.76
CA GLU A 296 39.56 -20.76 -42.75
C GLU A 296 38.25 -21.39 -42.23
N PHE A 297 37.40 -21.85 -43.15
CA PHE A 297 36.15 -22.53 -42.80
C PHE A 297 36.36 -23.95 -42.26
N GLU A 298 37.45 -24.62 -42.62
CA GLU A 298 37.79 -25.91 -42.02
C GLU A 298 38.18 -25.74 -40.55
N LYS A 299 38.97 -24.72 -40.23
CA LYS A 299 39.30 -24.36 -38.84
C LYS A 299 38.04 -23.98 -38.05
N LEU A 300 37.14 -23.19 -38.66
CA LEU A 300 35.88 -22.81 -38.02
C LEU A 300 34.97 -24.02 -37.78
N ALA A 301 34.83 -24.91 -38.77
CA ALA A 301 34.05 -26.13 -38.65
C ALA A 301 34.63 -27.10 -37.62
N ASN A 302 35.96 -27.24 -37.56
CA ASN A 302 36.62 -28.07 -36.56
C ASN A 302 36.43 -27.50 -35.14
N LYS A 303 36.50 -26.18 -34.98
CA LYS A 303 36.18 -25.50 -33.71
C LYS A 303 34.72 -25.74 -33.29
N GLN A 304 33.78 -25.64 -34.24
CA GLN A 304 32.36 -25.91 -33.98
C GLN A 304 32.11 -27.37 -33.60
N ARG A 305 32.76 -28.33 -34.27
CA ARG A 305 32.69 -29.76 -33.91
C ARG A 305 33.31 -30.04 -32.55
N ALA A 306 34.44 -29.40 -32.21
CA ALA A 306 35.06 -29.54 -30.91
C ALA A 306 34.17 -28.99 -29.78
N MET A 307 33.55 -27.83 -30.00
CA MET A 307 32.56 -27.27 -29.06
C MET A 307 31.35 -28.19 -28.89
N ALA A 308 30.79 -28.72 -29.98
CA ALA A 308 29.66 -29.65 -29.91
C ALA A 308 30.01 -30.98 -29.21
N LYS A 309 31.24 -31.47 -29.36
CA LYS A 309 31.74 -32.65 -28.64
C LYS A 309 31.88 -32.38 -27.15
N LEU A 310 32.42 -31.22 -26.76
CA LEU A 310 32.52 -30.83 -25.35
C LEU A 310 31.15 -30.67 -24.71
N GLU A 311 30.18 -30.07 -25.42
CA GLU A 311 28.81 -29.93 -24.94
C GLU A 311 28.12 -31.29 -24.75
N ARG A 312 28.33 -32.24 -25.69
CA ARG A 312 27.86 -33.63 -25.52
C ARG A 312 28.47 -34.32 -24.30
N LEU A 313 29.79 -34.24 -24.14
CA LEU A 313 30.47 -34.82 -22.97
C LEU A 313 29.98 -34.18 -21.66
N GLN A 314 29.76 -32.87 -21.63
CA GLN A 314 29.21 -32.17 -20.47
C GLN A 314 27.78 -32.62 -20.15
N ASN A 315 26.95 -32.86 -21.18
CA ASN A 315 25.60 -33.38 -21.01
C ASN A 315 25.59 -34.85 -20.56
N GLU A 316 26.54 -35.66 -21.05
CA GLU A 316 26.68 -37.07 -20.65
C GLU A 316 27.18 -37.19 -19.22
N VAL A 317 28.16 -36.38 -18.81
CA VAL A 317 28.65 -36.31 -17.42
C VAL A 317 27.54 -35.79 -16.49
N SER A 318 26.77 -34.77 -16.90
CA SER A 318 25.67 -34.27 -16.07
C SER A 318 24.50 -35.25 -15.96
N SER A 319 24.17 -35.98 -17.03
CA SER A 319 23.17 -37.05 -17.00
C SER A 319 23.62 -38.23 -16.14
N ALA A 320 24.89 -38.64 -16.21
CA ALA A 320 25.46 -39.68 -15.36
C ALA A 320 25.50 -39.26 -13.87
N ALA A 321 25.76 -37.98 -13.57
CA ALA A 321 25.70 -37.44 -12.22
C ALA A 321 24.25 -37.34 -11.68
N GLN A 322 23.26 -37.16 -12.57
CA GLN A 322 21.84 -37.17 -12.21
C GLN A 322 21.31 -38.60 -11.99
N SER A 323 21.70 -39.56 -12.83
CA SER A 323 21.25 -40.96 -12.74
C SER A 323 21.80 -41.71 -11.53
N THR A 324 22.95 -41.27 -11.00
CA THR A 324 23.57 -41.85 -9.80
C THR A 324 22.91 -41.37 -8.49
N GLY A 325 21.90 -40.48 -8.50
CA GLY A 325 21.16 -40.06 -7.30
C GLY A 325 21.97 -39.25 -6.27
N ILE A 326 23.29 -39.14 -6.44
CA ILE A 326 24.22 -38.40 -5.58
C ILE A 326 23.89 -36.90 -5.61
N SER A 327 23.42 -36.37 -6.75
CA SER A 327 23.13 -34.95 -6.93
C SER A 327 21.97 -34.44 -6.06
N SER A 328 20.91 -35.23 -5.86
CA SER A 328 19.77 -34.83 -5.04
C SER A 328 20.09 -34.94 -3.54
N ALA A 329 20.82 -35.98 -3.12
CA ALA A 329 21.27 -36.15 -1.74
C ALA A 329 22.31 -35.10 -1.32
N VAL A 330 23.28 -34.77 -2.18
CA VAL A 330 24.26 -33.70 -1.93
C VAL A 330 23.59 -32.32 -1.87
N LYS A 331 22.61 -32.06 -2.76
CA LYS A 331 21.84 -30.80 -2.77
C LYS A 331 20.99 -30.66 -1.48
N LEU A 332 20.39 -31.75 -0.98
CA LEU A 332 19.73 -31.76 0.33
C LEU A 332 20.72 -31.57 1.49
N ALA A 333 21.91 -32.18 1.43
CA ALA A 333 22.95 -32.03 2.45
C ALA A 333 23.57 -30.62 2.51
N MET A 334 23.60 -29.89 1.39
CA MET A 334 24.00 -28.47 1.36
C MET A 334 22.93 -27.53 1.95
N VAL A 335 21.66 -27.96 1.98
CA VAL A 335 20.50 -27.18 2.44
C VAL A 335 20.24 -27.38 3.91
N THR A 336 20.47 -28.60 4.42
CA THR A 336 20.56 -28.80 5.86
C THR A 336 21.59 -27.80 6.37
N PRO A 337 21.17 -26.82 7.22
CA PRO A 337 22.12 -25.90 7.77
C PRO A 337 23.19 -26.76 8.43
N SER A 338 24.45 -26.46 8.15
CA SER A 338 25.59 -26.93 8.92
C SER A 338 25.52 -26.37 10.35
N GLY A 339 24.35 -26.36 10.98
CA GLY A 339 24.16 -26.15 12.41
C GLY A 339 24.72 -27.32 13.21
N THR A 340 25.05 -28.45 12.56
CA THR A 340 25.96 -29.46 13.10
C THR A 340 27.44 -29.11 12.92
N ALA A 341 27.82 -28.10 12.12
CA ALA A 341 29.20 -27.59 12.09
C ALA A 341 29.50 -26.63 13.27
N ARG A 342 28.51 -26.27 14.08
CA ARG A 342 28.72 -25.81 15.47
C ARG A 342 28.86 -26.97 16.48
N MET A 343 28.95 -28.22 16.00
CA MET A 343 29.61 -29.31 16.73
C MET A 343 31.08 -29.46 16.31
N GLU A 344 31.76 -28.41 15.81
CA GLU A 344 33.23 -28.42 15.74
C GLU A 344 33.86 -28.41 17.14
N THR A 345 33.15 -27.87 18.14
CA THR A 345 33.29 -28.31 19.52
C THR A 345 32.28 -29.43 19.71
N GLY A 346 32.70 -30.66 20.02
CA GLY A 346 31.78 -31.75 20.35
C GLY A 346 30.78 -31.36 21.45
N VAL A 347 29.85 -32.26 21.79
CA VAL A 347 29.01 -32.07 23.00
C VAL A 347 29.95 -31.64 24.14
N PRO A 348 29.78 -30.42 24.70
CA PRO A 348 30.69 -29.95 25.74
C PRO A 348 30.73 -30.95 26.87
N ASP A 349 31.91 -31.21 27.41
CA ASP A 349 32.09 -32.16 28.52
C ASP A 349 31.27 -31.76 29.75
N ILE A 350 30.95 -30.47 29.89
CA ILE A 350 29.99 -29.93 30.85
C ILE A 350 29.09 -28.88 30.20
N GLU A 351 27.79 -28.92 30.49
CA GLU A 351 26.87 -27.87 30.02
C GLU A 351 27.09 -26.57 30.81
N TRP A 352 26.89 -25.43 30.16
CA TRP A 352 27.22 -24.10 30.73
C TRP A 352 26.46 -23.75 32.01
N TRP A 353 25.29 -24.35 32.23
CA TRP A 353 24.49 -24.16 33.45
C TRP A 353 25.02 -24.99 34.62
N ASP A 354 25.54 -26.19 34.36
CA ASP A 354 26.19 -27.05 35.35
C ASP A 354 27.57 -26.54 35.76
N MET A 355 28.30 -25.91 34.84
CA MET A 355 29.60 -25.29 35.12
C MET A 355 29.53 -24.28 36.28
N LEU A 356 28.43 -23.51 36.37
CA LEU A 356 28.21 -22.52 37.44
C LEU A 356 28.00 -23.20 38.82
N VAL A 357 27.43 -24.40 38.82
CA VAL A 357 27.08 -25.14 40.03
C VAL A 357 28.25 -25.99 40.52
N LEU A 358 28.93 -26.66 39.60
CA LEU A 358 29.97 -27.64 39.93
C LEU A 358 31.38 -27.01 40.02
N ASP A 359 31.62 -25.87 39.35
CA ASP A 359 32.94 -25.20 39.28
C ASP A 359 34.08 -26.18 38.88
N LYS A 360 33.77 -27.07 37.92
CA LYS A 360 34.64 -28.13 37.42
C LYS A 360 34.56 -28.22 35.89
N VAL A 361 35.56 -28.90 35.32
CA VAL A 361 35.73 -29.02 33.86
C VAL A 361 34.88 -30.15 33.27
N ASN A 362 34.69 -31.27 33.99
CA ASN A 362 33.99 -32.48 33.51
C ASN A 362 33.03 -33.07 34.57
N TYR A 363 32.01 -33.83 34.13
CA TYR A 363 31.08 -34.57 35.01
C TYR A 363 31.71 -35.78 35.75
N ASP A 364 32.89 -36.26 35.34
CA ASP A 364 33.53 -37.44 35.94
C ASP A 364 34.09 -37.17 37.35
N GLU A 365 34.23 -35.90 37.73
CA GLU A 365 34.75 -35.48 39.03
C GLU A 365 33.65 -35.08 40.02
N ILE A 366 32.42 -35.59 39.89
CA ILE A 366 31.37 -35.33 40.89
C ILE A 366 31.77 -36.02 42.21
N PRO A 367 31.92 -35.27 43.34
CA PRO A 367 32.23 -35.88 44.64
C PRO A 367 31.15 -36.90 45.03
N ALA A 368 31.56 -38.04 45.60
CA ALA A 368 30.64 -39.10 46.03
C ALA A 368 29.94 -38.81 47.38
N GLU A 369 30.40 -37.78 48.11
CA GLU A 369 29.82 -37.34 49.39
C GLU A 369 29.13 -35.98 49.26
N ASP A 370 28.06 -35.80 50.05
CA ASP A 370 27.28 -34.56 50.19
C ASP A 370 28.12 -33.42 50.78
N ASP A 371 28.93 -32.77 49.96
CA ASP A 371 29.61 -31.49 50.28
C ASP A 371 28.58 -30.34 50.30
N ALA A 372 27.66 -30.35 51.27
CA ALA A 372 26.60 -29.35 51.42
C ALA A 372 27.14 -27.92 51.59
N GLU A 373 28.36 -27.76 52.14
CA GLU A 373 29.01 -26.46 52.30
C GLU A 373 29.38 -25.81 50.95
N ARG A 374 29.68 -26.62 49.92
CA ARG A 374 30.14 -26.14 48.61
C ARG A 374 29.00 -25.54 47.77
N PHE A 375 27.81 -26.11 47.84
CA PHE A 375 26.64 -25.65 47.07
C PHE A 375 25.84 -24.56 47.76
N SER A 376 26.17 -24.23 49.02
CA SER A 376 25.47 -23.23 49.84
C SER A 376 25.39 -21.83 49.22
N GLN A 377 26.35 -21.48 48.33
CA GLN A 377 26.38 -20.18 47.65
C GLN A 377 25.56 -20.15 46.35
N THR A 378 25.34 -21.31 45.71
CA THR A 378 24.72 -21.41 44.37
C THR A 378 23.28 -21.91 44.43
N ILE A 379 22.99 -22.84 45.34
CA ILE A 379 21.67 -23.46 45.51
C ILE A 379 21.16 -23.09 46.90
N SER A 380 19.98 -22.49 46.95
CA SER A 380 19.29 -22.10 48.17
C SER A 380 17.86 -22.65 48.14
N GLU A 381 17.20 -22.72 49.29
CA GLU A 381 15.77 -23.02 49.41
C GLU A 381 14.88 -21.91 48.78
N LEU A 382 15.46 -20.75 48.47
CA LEU A 382 14.78 -19.62 47.86
C LEU A 382 14.42 -19.88 46.40
N VAL A 383 13.13 -19.72 46.07
CA VAL A 383 12.62 -19.79 44.69
C VAL A 383 12.50 -18.38 44.12
N GLU A 384 13.23 -18.10 43.04
CA GLU A 384 13.11 -16.84 42.30
C GLU A 384 11.84 -16.82 41.44
N HIS A 385 11.09 -15.72 41.51
CA HIS A 385 10.02 -15.43 40.56
C HIS A 385 10.59 -14.55 39.44
N PRO A 386 10.76 -15.07 38.21
CA PRO A 386 11.41 -14.32 37.15
C PRO A 386 10.61 -13.05 36.80
N ILE A 387 11.31 -12.04 36.30
CA ILE A 387 10.71 -10.76 35.92
C ILE A 387 9.59 -10.99 34.90
N SER A 388 8.36 -10.59 35.26
CA SER A 388 7.21 -10.66 34.35
C SER A 388 7.35 -9.64 33.22
N MET A 389 7.81 -10.10 32.05
CA MET A 389 7.89 -9.30 30.83
C MET A 389 6.50 -9.12 30.19
N ARG A 390 6.24 -7.95 29.59
CA ARG A 390 5.00 -7.74 28.82
C ARG A 390 4.99 -8.61 27.57
N ALA A 391 3.79 -9.05 27.17
CA ALA A 391 3.63 -9.83 25.96
C ALA A 391 4.04 -9.02 24.73
N PRO A 392 4.85 -9.57 23.80
CA PRO A 392 5.27 -8.86 22.59
C PRO A 392 4.12 -8.38 21.69
N THR A 393 2.96 -9.06 21.78
CA THR A 393 1.75 -8.80 21.00
C THR A 393 0.83 -7.79 21.69
N GLU A 394 1.16 -7.31 22.88
CA GLU A 394 0.34 -6.32 23.57
C GLU A 394 0.54 -4.93 22.93
N PRO A 395 -0.54 -4.26 22.49
CA PRO A 395 -0.42 -2.93 21.91
C PRO A 395 0.09 -1.94 22.97
N LEU A 396 1.10 -1.13 22.61
CA LEU A 396 1.63 -0.11 23.52
C LEU A 396 0.60 0.99 23.85
N SER A 397 -0.43 1.14 23.01
CA SER A 397 -1.53 2.09 23.22
C SER A 397 -2.81 1.39 23.67
N THR A 398 -3.54 2.04 24.57
CA THR A 398 -4.85 1.58 25.05
C THR A 398 -5.82 1.46 23.89
N GLN A 399 -6.36 0.26 23.65
CA GLN A 399 -7.37 0.06 22.61
C GLN A 399 -8.74 0.52 23.09
N TYR A 400 -9.32 1.49 22.37
CA TYR A 400 -10.70 1.94 22.63
C TYR A 400 -11.69 1.12 21.82
N LEU A 401 -12.73 0.61 22.49
CA LEU A 401 -13.83 -0.08 21.82
C LEU A 401 -14.60 0.91 20.95
N LYS A 402 -14.87 0.54 19.69
CA LYS A 402 -15.72 1.36 18.82
C LYS A 402 -17.15 1.31 19.33
N VAL A 403 -17.73 2.48 19.60
CA VAL A 403 -19.13 2.60 20.01
C VAL A 403 -20.05 2.40 18.81
N TYR A 404 -20.94 1.42 18.91
CA TYR A 404 -21.99 1.17 17.92
C TYR A 404 -23.33 1.62 18.48
N LEU A 405 -24.05 2.41 17.68
CA LEU A 405 -25.39 2.92 18.02
C LEU A 405 -26.45 2.10 17.28
N THR A 406 -27.56 1.81 17.96
CA THR A 406 -28.74 1.23 17.34
C THR A 406 -29.37 2.21 16.34
N THR A 407 -30.21 1.71 15.42
CA THR A 407 -30.92 2.57 14.46
C THR A 407 -31.86 3.57 15.16
N LYS A 408 -32.47 3.17 16.29
CA LYS A 408 -33.33 4.03 17.12
C LYS A 408 -32.54 5.17 17.77
N GLU A 409 -31.37 4.87 18.31
CA GLU A 409 -30.45 5.88 18.88
C GLU A 409 -29.91 6.83 17.82
N LYS A 410 -29.47 6.31 16.67
CA LYS A 410 -29.06 7.14 15.52
C LYS A 410 -30.17 8.09 15.09
N LYS A 411 -31.43 7.61 15.02
CA LYS A 411 -32.60 8.44 14.73
C LYS A 411 -32.85 9.47 15.85
N LYS A 412 -32.66 9.11 17.12
CA LYS A 412 -32.81 10.01 18.29
C LYS A 412 -31.78 11.14 18.26
N ILE A 413 -30.49 10.82 18.16
CA ILE A 413 -29.38 11.78 18.08
C ILE A 413 -29.57 12.71 16.87
N ARG A 414 -29.90 12.16 15.70
CA ARG A 414 -30.16 12.98 14.50
C ARG A 414 -31.31 13.98 14.71
N ARG A 415 -32.40 13.57 15.38
CA ARG A 415 -33.54 14.45 15.66
C ARG A 415 -33.18 15.52 16.69
N GLN A 416 -32.46 15.15 17.73
CA GLN A 416 -32.01 16.07 18.76
C GLN A 416 -31.05 17.13 18.19
N ASN A 417 -30.01 16.74 17.47
CA ASN A 417 -29.08 17.68 16.83
C ASN A 417 -29.80 18.59 15.81
N ARG A 418 -30.79 18.07 15.07
CA ARG A 418 -31.61 18.92 14.18
C ARG A 418 -32.47 19.91 14.97
N LYS A 419 -33.05 19.48 16.09
CA LYS A 419 -33.86 20.35 16.97
C LYS A 419 -32.99 21.46 17.58
N GLU A 420 -31.79 21.12 18.04
CA GLU A 420 -30.81 22.07 18.58
C GLU A 420 -30.34 23.07 17.53
N VAL A 421 -29.94 22.61 16.33
CA VAL A 421 -29.56 23.50 15.22
C VAL A 421 -30.71 24.42 14.79
N LEU A 422 -31.95 23.92 14.78
CA LEU A 422 -33.12 24.76 14.48
C LEU A 422 -33.37 25.78 15.59
N LYS A 423 -33.26 25.37 16.86
CA LYS A 423 -33.41 26.24 18.03
C LYS A 423 -32.37 27.35 18.01
N GLU A 424 -31.10 27.02 17.77
CA GLU A 424 -30.00 27.98 17.65
C GLU A 424 -30.25 28.99 16.52
N LYS A 425 -30.72 28.53 15.34
CA LYS A 425 -31.08 29.44 14.24
C LYS A 425 -32.25 30.36 14.60
N THR A 426 -33.29 29.83 15.24
CA THR A 426 -34.42 30.66 15.69
C THR A 426 -33.99 31.68 16.74
N GLU A 427 -33.08 31.32 17.63
CA GLU A 427 -32.50 32.24 18.62
C GLU A 427 -31.64 33.31 17.96
N LYS A 428 -30.81 32.97 16.96
CA LYS A 428 -30.05 33.94 16.16
C LYS A 428 -30.95 34.94 15.43
N ILE A 429 -32.07 34.48 14.87
CA ILE A 429 -33.07 35.35 14.24
C ILE A 429 -33.75 36.24 15.29
N ARG A 430 -34.10 35.68 16.45
CA ARG A 430 -34.73 36.42 17.56
C ARG A 430 -33.81 37.51 18.12
N LEU A 431 -32.50 37.25 18.14
CA LEU A 431 -31.46 38.21 18.54
C LEU A 431 -31.10 39.20 17.42
N GLY A 432 -31.64 39.02 16.20
CA GLY A 432 -31.35 39.89 15.06
C GLY A 432 -29.99 39.67 14.40
N LEU A 433 -29.24 38.64 14.80
CA LEU A 433 -27.94 38.28 14.20
C LEU A 433 -28.08 37.70 12.79
N GLU A 434 -29.19 37.00 12.53
CA GLU A 434 -29.54 36.47 11.20
C GLU A 434 -30.88 37.06 10.74
N LYS A 435 -30.95 37.56 9.50
CA LYS A 435 -32.22 37.99 8.89
C LYS A 435 -33.14 36.79 8.70
N ALA A 436 -34.44 36.98 8.95
CA ALA A 436 -35.45 35.96 8.70
C ALA A 436 -35.33 35.44 7.25
N PRO A 437 -35.30 34.11 7.03
CA PRO A 437 -35.11 33.54 5.70
C PRO A 437 -36.30 33.86 4.80
N GLU A 438 -36.03 34.29 3.57
CA GLU A 438 -37.05 34.61 2.58
C GLU A 438 -37.90 33.38 2.20
N PRO A 439 -39.19 33.57 1.86
CA PRO A 439 -40.08 32.47 1.52
C PRO A 439 -39.57 31.71 0.29
N LYS A 440 -39.59 30.39 0.37
CA LYS A 440 -39.08 29.53 -0.72
C LYS A 440 -40.07 29.51 -1.88
N VAL A 441 -39.90 30.39 -2.86
CA VAL A 441 -40.71 30.40 -4.08
C VAL A 441 -40.23 29.31 -5.05
N LYS A 442 -41.15 28.66 -5.75
CA LYS A 442 -40.86 27.75 -6.88
C LYS A 442 -41.65 28.27 -8.07
N ILE A 443 -41.26 27.93 -9.31
CA ILE A 443 -42.06 28.27 -10.50
C ILE A 443 -43.51 27.75 -10.35
N SER A 444 -43.68 26.53 -9.80
CA SER A 444 -44.99 25.96 -9.46
C SER A 444 -45.79 26.76 -8.42
N ASN A 445 -45.12 27.50 -7.55
CA ASN A 445 -45.73 28.28 -6.46
C ASN A 445 -45.76 29.78 -6.77
N LEU A 446 -45.27 30.21 -7.94
CA LEU A 446 -45.13 31.61 -8.34
C LEU A 446 -46.47 32.35 -8.24
N MET A 447 -47.49 31.85 -8.94
CA MET A 447 -48.81 32.48 -9.00
C MET A 447 -49.54 32.48 -7.64
N ARG A 448 -49.20 31.54 -6.74
CA ARG A 448 -49.81 31.46 -5.41
C ARG A 448 -49.16 32.41 -4.40
N VAL A 449 -47.85 32.65 -4.52
CA VAL A 449 -47.08 33.43 -3.52
C VAL A 449 -46.93 34.89 -3.94
N LEU A 450 -46.76 35.14 -5.23
CA LEU A 450 -46.51 36.46 -5.81
C LEU A 450 -47.58 36.81 -6.84
N GLY A 451 -48.82 36.36 -6.67
CA GLY A 451 -49.89 36.47 -7.66
C GLY A 451 -50.13 37.91 -8.14
N ASN A 452 -50.27 38.86 -7.22
CA ASN A 452 -50.53 40.27 -7.57
C ASN A 452 -49.37 40.91 -8.36
N GLU A 453 -48.12 40.58 -8.01
CA GLU A 453 -46.92 41.09 -8.69
C GLU A 453 -46.63 40.33 -10.00
N ALA A 454 -46.94 39.04 -10.05
CA ALA A 454 -46.75 38.18 -11.22
C ALA A 454 -47.81 38.44 -12.31
N ILE A 455 -48.99 38.98 -11.95
CA ILE A 455 -49.98 39.46 -12.92
C ILE A 455 -49.51 40.76 -13.57
N GLN A 456 -48.82 41.63 -12.83
CA GLN A 456 -48.28 42.89 -13.37
C GLN A 456 -47.10 42.64 -14.31
N ASP A 457 -46.07 41.91 -13.85
CA ASP A 457 -44.86 41.62 -14.64
C ASP A 457 -44.49 40.12 -14.59
N PRO A 458 -45.10 39.27 -15.44
CA PRO A 458 -44.89 37.82 -15.37
C PRO A 458 -43.43 37.41 -15.61
N THR A 459 -42.77 38.05 -16.58
CA THR A 459 -41.37 37.75 -16.95
C THR A 459 -40.38 38.13 -15.85
N LYS A 460 -40.58 39.28 -15.20
CA LYS A 460 -39.71 39.77 -14.12
C LYS A 460 -39.80 38.88 -12.88
N MET A 461 -41.02 38.48 -12.53
CA MET A 461 -41.27 37.61 -11.39
C MET A 461 -40.78 36.18 -11.65
N GLU A 462 -40.94 35.67 -12.87
CA GLU A 462 -40.34 34.40 -13.27
C GLU A 462 -38.81 34.45 -13.20
N ALA A 463 -38.18 35.51 -13.73
CA ALA A 463 -36.73 35.69 -13.68
C ALA A 463 -36.21 35.77 -12.24
N HIS A 464 -36.92 36.47 -11.34
CA HIS A 464 -36.58 36.55 -9.92
C HIS A 464 -36.64 35.16 -9.25
N VAL A 465 -37.70 34.39 -9.49
CA VAL A 465 -37.84 33.03 -8.93
C VAL A 465 -36.79 32.08 -9.52
N ARG A 466 -36.49 32.17 -10.82
CA ARG A 466 -35.41 31.42 -11.46
C ARG A 466 -34.05 31.79 -10.84
N LYS A 467 -33.79 33.07 -10.58
CA LYS A 467 -32.58 33.54 -9.89
C LYS A 467 -32.50 32.97 -8.48
N GLN A 468 -33.56 33.05 -7.68
CA GLN A 468 -33.60 32.44 -6.34
C GLN A 468 -33.42 30.91 -6.39
N MET A 469 -33.96 30.23 -7.40
CA MET A 469 -33.77 28.79 -7.60
C MET A 469 -32.33 28.47 -7.96
N ALA A 470 -31.73 29.24 -8.88
CA ALA A 470 -30.34 29.11 -9.28
C ALA A 470 -29.40 29.41 -8.10
N GLU A 471 -29.68 30.42 -7.28
CA GLU A 471 -28.92 30.72 -6.07
C GLU A 471 -29.00 29.58 -5.04
N ARG A 472 -30.17 28.95 -4.86
CA ARG A 472 -30.30 27.76 -4.00
C ARG A 472 -29.51 26.58 -4.52
N LEU A 473 -29.55 26.34 -5.84
CA LEU A 473 -28.77 25.28 -6.47
C LEU A 473 -27.28 25.55 -6.32
N LYS A 474 -26.85 26.78 -6.63
CA LYS A 474 -25.46 27.24 -6.46
C LYS A 474 -25.01 27.10 -5.02
N LYS A 475 -25.78 27.57 -4.03
CA LYS A 475 -25.46 27.39 -2.59
C LYS A 475 -25.34 25.92 -2.21
N HIS A 476 -26.18 25.03 -2.74
CA HIS A 476 -26.06 23.60 -2.50
C HIS A 476 -24.79 23.01 -3.15
N GLU A 477 -24.48 23.40 -4.37
CA GLU A 477 -23.28 22.96 -5.09
C GLU A 477 -21.99 23.50 -4.47
N THR A 478 -21.96 24.76 -4.03
CA THR A 478 -20.81 25.35 -3.33
C THR A 478 -20.58 24.64 -1.99
N LEU A 479 -21.64 24.41 -1.19
CA LEU A 479 -21.52 23.64 0.06
C LEU A 479 -21.04 22.20 -0.18
N ASN A 480 -21.42 21.59 -1.30
CA ASN A 480 -20.94 20.24 -1.66
C ASN A 480 -19.50 20.28 -2.15
N ALA A 481 -19.11 21.32 -2.89
CA ALA A 481 -17.74 21.54 -3.35
C ALA A 481 -16.81 21.81 -2.17
N GLU A 482 -17.23 22.62 -1.20
CA GLU A 482 -16.50 22.90 0.04
C GLU A 482 -16.32 21.64 0.90
N ARG A 483 -17.34 20.77 0.97
CA ARG A 483 -17.25 19.48 1.67
C ARG A 483 -16.47 18.42 0.90
N LYS A 484 -16.33 18.57 -0.42
CA LYS A 484 -15.62 17.60 -1.26
C LYS A 484 -14.15 17.68 -0.91
N LEU A 485 -13.62 16.58 -0.38
CA LEU A 485 -12.19 16.50 -0.10
C LEU A 485 -11.38 16.87 -1.34
N THR A 486 -10.35 17.69 -1.12
CA THR A 486 -9.33 17.94 -2.12
C THR A 486 -8.63 16.64 -2.49
N GLU A 487 -8.01 16.58 -3.67
CA GLU A 487 -7.35 15.36 -4.13
C GLU A 487 -6.22 14.94 -3.19
N ASP A 488 -5.50 15.90 -2.62
CA ASP A 488 -4.46 15.66 -1.63
C ASP A 488 -5.02 15.09 -0.33
N GLN A 489 -6.15 15.63 0.16
CA GLN A 489 -6.84 15.07 1.33
C GLN A 489 -7.34 13.64 1.07
N LYS A 490 -7.81 13.34 -0.15
CA LYS A 490 -8.19 11.97 -0.54
C LYS A 490 -6.99 11.05 -0.57
N ARG A 491 -5.87 11.50 -1.14
CA ARG A 491 -4.61 10.74 -1.19
C ARG A 491 -4.09 10.47 0.21
N ALA A 492 -4.10 11.46 1.10
CA ALA A 492 -3.72 11.32 2.50
C ALA A 492 -4.65 10.36 3.27
N LYS A 493 -5.97 10.44 3.07
CA LYS A 493 -6.91 9.47 3.67
C LYS A 493 -6.70 8.05 3.14
N LYS A 494 -6.39 7.89 1.84
CA LYS A 494 -6.08 6.58 1.24
C LYS A 494 -4.75 6.03 1.76
N ALA A 495 -3.72 6.88 1.85
CA ALA A 495 -2.43 6.54 2.43
C ALA A 495 -2.59 6.13 3.90
N LYS A 496 -3.32 6.91 4.72
CA LYS A 496 -3.60 6.56 6.12
C LYS A 496 -4.40 5.26 6.28
N LYS A 497 -5.32 4.98 5.36
CA LYS A 497 -6.07 3.72 5.35
C LYS A 497 -5.17 2.53 5.03
N LEU A 498 -4.15 2.77 4.20
CA LEU A 498 -3.23 1.75 3.74
C LEU A 498 -2.06 1.54 4.71
N SER A 499 -1.57 2.59 5.35
CA SER A 499 -0.59 2.54 6.43
C SER A 499 -1.25 1.92 7.64
N GLU A 500 -1.33 0.59 7.65
CA GLU A 500 -1.79 -0.16 8.80
C GLU A 500 -0.72 -0.08 9.90
N ASP A 501 -1.17 0.04 11.14
CA ASP A 501 -0.26 0.00 12.28
C ASP A 501 0.33 -1.40 12.37
N THR A 502 1.62 -1.49 12.03
CA THR A 502 2.40 -2.74 12.03
C THR A 502 3.37 -2.75 13.21
N SER A 503 3.12 -1.92 14.24
CA SER A 503 3.97 -1.80 15.42
C SER A 503 3.90 -3.01 16.35
N THR A 504 2.74 -3.66 16.43
CA THR A 504 2.52 -4.81 17.33
C THR A 504 3.02 -6.12 16.72
N ALA A 505 2.62 -6.40 15.49
CA ALA A 505 3.02 -7.59 14.75
C ALA A 505 2.97 -7.30 13.25
N VAL A 506 3.90 -7.92 12.52
CA VAL A 506 3.98 -7.87 11.07
C VAL A 506 3.53 -9.22 10.53
N ASN A 507 2.57 -9.22 9.62
CA ASN A 507 2.20 -10.43 8.91
C ASN A 507 3.15 -10.60 7.73
N VAL A 508 3.71 -11.79 7.60
CA VAL A 508 4.65 -12.15 6.55
C VAL A 508 4.08 -13.31 5.75
N ALA A 509 4.20 -13.21 4.43
CA ALA A 509 3.84 -14.27 3.50
C ALA A 509 5.00 -14.53 2.55
N VAL A 510 5.34 -15.80 2.38
CA VAL A 510 6.40 -16.27 1.50
C VAL A 510 5.77 -17.09 0.39
N TYR A 511 5.89 -16.59 -0.84
CA TYR A 511 5.42 -17.26 -2.04
C TYR A 511 6.60 -17.81 -2.81
N ARG A 512 6.37 -18.94 -3.47
CA ARG A 512 7.26 -19.49 -4.47
C ARG A 512 6.60 -19.44 -5.83
N ALA A 513 7.34 -19.06 -6.85
CA ALA A 513 6.93 -19.16 -8.25
C ALA A 513 8.02 -19.88 -9.06
N LYS A 514 7.63 -20.83 -9.92
CA LYS A 514 8.58 -21.55 -10.80
C LYS A 514 9.31 -20.58 -11.74
N SER A 515 8.57 -19.65 -12.35
CA SER A 515 9.13 -18.58 -13.19
C SER A 515 8.52 -17.21 -12.87
N LEU A 516 9.35 -16.16 -12.87
CA LEU A 516 8.90 -14.76 -12.80
C LEU A 516 9.49 -13.94 -13.96
N PHE A 517 9.81 -14.60 -15.07
CA PHE A 517 10.47 -13.94 -16.21
C PHE A 517 9.51 -13.02 -17.00
N HIS A 518 8.20 -13.28 -16.94
CA HIS A 518 7.21 -12.48 -17.67
C HIS A 518 7.11 -11.04 -17.12
N PRO A 519 7.38 -10.02 -17.95
CA PRO A 519 7.42 -8.62 -17.48
C PRO A 519 6.12 -8.12 -16.85
N SER A 520 4.95 -8.49 -17.40
CA SER A 520 3.64 -8.07 -16.85
C SER A 520 3.35 -8.64 -15.46
N LYS A 521 3.58 -9.95 -15.25
CA LYS A 521 3.39 -10.58 -13.93
C LYS A 521 4.40 -10.03 -12.93
N LYS A 522 5.68 -9.93 -13.30
CA LYS A 522 6.71 -9.27 -12.48
C LYS A 522 6.31 -7.85 -12.07
N PHE A 523 5.86 -7.03 -13.03
CA PHE A 523 5.40 -5.67 -12.76
C PHE A 523 4.19 -5.63 -11.84
N LYS A 524 3.22 -6.54 -12.00
CA LYS A 524 2.05 -6.65 -11.11
C LYS A 524 2.48 -6.99 -9.68
N VAL A 525 3.35 -7.98 -9.51
CA VAL A 525 3.87 -8.43 -8.19
C VAL A 525 4.59 -7.28 -7.49
N GLU A 526 5.49 -6.58 -8.19
CA GLU A 526 6.28 -5.48 -7.65
C GLU A 526 5.43 -4.22 -7.35
N THR A 527 4.65 -3.79 -8.34
CA THR A 527 3.91 -2.53 -8.26
C THR A 527 2.80 -2.59 -7.24
N ASN A 528 2.11 -3.74 -7.10
CA ASN A 528 1.09 -3.88 -6.07
C ASN A 528 1.73 -3.90 -4.66
N ALA A 529 2.91 -4.50 -4.49
CA ALA A 529 3.61 -4.46 -3.20
C ALA A 529 3.97 -3.02 -2.80
N LYS A 530 4.54 -2.25 -3.73
CA LYS A 530 4.86 -0.82 -3.54
C LYS A 530 3.61 0.02 -3.30
N GLN A 531 2.55 -0.16 -4.10
CA GLN A 531 1.28 0.56 -3.96
C GLN A 531 0.58 0.26 -2.64
N LEU A 532 0.80 -0.91 -2.06
CA LEU A 532 0.26 -1.30 -0.76
C LEU A 532 1.16 -0.90 0.41
N GLN A 533 2.32 -0.27 0.15
CA GLN A 533 3.32 0.09 1.17
C GLN A 533 3.76 -1.13 2.00
N MET A 534 3.86 -2.27 1.35
CA MET A 534 4.43 -3.49 1.93
C MET A 534 5.94 -3.48 1.75
N SER A 535 6.64 -4.11 2.68
CA SER A 535 8.09 -4.30 2.64
C SER A 535 8.38 -5.74 2.19
N GLY A 536 9.57 -6.04 1.69
CA GLY A 536 9.92 -7.39 1.30
C GLY A 536 10.95 -7.47 0.18
N ALA A 537 11.13 -8.66 -0.36
CA ALA A 537 12.06 -8.87 -1.46
C ALA A 537 11.58 -9.96 -2.42
N ILE A 538 11.88 -9.76 -3.70
CA ILE A 538 11.78 -10.81 -4.72
C ILE A 538 13.20 -11.29 -5.02
N MET A 539 13.45 -12.57 -4.79
CA MET A 539 14.66 -13.25 -5.21
C MET A 539 14.37 -14.04 -6.48
N ILE A 540 15.02 -13.65 -7.58
CA ILE A 540 14.95 -14.33 -8.86
C ILE A 540 16.15 -15.27 -8.97
N HIS A 541 15.89 -16.56 -9.08
CA HIS A 541 16.89 -17.60 -9.33
C HIS A 541 16.40 -18.54 -10.43
N LYS A 542 17.32 -19.23 -11.12
CA LYS A 542 16.98 -20.08 -12.28
C LYS A 542 16.05 -21.24 -11.92
N ALA A 543 16.27 -21.85 -10.76
CA ALA A 543 15.48 -23.00 -10.30
C ALA A 543 14.17 -22.60 -9.61
N GLN A 544 14.14 -21.45 -8.93
CA GLN A 544 12.96 -21.01 -8.18
C GLN A 544 12.99 -19.50 -7.97
N ASN A 545 11.81 -18.91 -7.85
CA ASN A 545 11.68 -17.49 -7.49
C ASN A 545 10.96 -17.41 -6.15
N VAL A 546 11.57 -16.72 -5.19
CA VAL A 546 11.03 -16.56 -3.85
C VAL A 546 10.57 -15.12 -3.69
N ILE A 547 9.33 -14.94 -3.27
CA ILE A 547 8.71 -13.63 -3.06
C ILE A 547 8.33 -13.54 -1.58
N VAL A 548 9.08 -12.74 -0.83
CA VAL A 548 8.80 -12.47 0.58
C VAL A 548 8.11 -11.13 0.70
N VAL A 549 6.98 -11.11 1.39
CA VAL A 549 6.17 -9.91 1.58
C VAL A 549 5.81 -9.74 3.05
N GLU A 550 6.10 -8.57 3.58
CA GLU A 550 5.86 -8.16 4.96
C GLU A 550 4.89 -6.98 4.97
N GLY A 551 3.84 -7.06 5.78
CA GLY A 551 2.82 -6.00 5.82
C GLY A 551 1.73 -6.24 6.85
N GLY A 552 0.73 -5.36 6.82
CA GLY A 552 -0.47 -5.49 7.64
C GLY A 552 -1.43 -6.57 7.13
N PRO A 553 -2.35 -7.06 7.96
CA PRO A 553 -3.26 -8.16 7.60
C PRO A 553 -4.19 -7.82 6.43
N LYS A 554 -4.63 -6.57 6.24
CA LYS A 554 -5.46 -6.23 5.07
C LYS A 554 -4.63 -6.15 3.80
N GLN A 555 -3.40 -5.65 3.89
CA GLN A 555 -2.45 -5.63 2.78
C GLN A 555 -2.16 -7.06 2.32
N GLN A 556 -1.86 -7.96 3.27
CA GLN A 556 -1.62 -9.38 3.00
C GLN A 556 -2.83 -10.07 2.36
N LYS A 557 -4.05 -9.85 2.86
CA LYS A 557 -5.26 -10.44 2.26
C LYS A 557 -5.46 -10.02 0.80
N PHE A 558 -5.19 -8.74 0.48
CA PHE A 558 -5.26 -8.27 -0.90
C PHE A 558 -4.17 -8.90 -1.77
N TYR A 559 -2.95 -8.99 -1.24
CA TYR A 559 -1.81 -9.53 -1.99
C TYR A 559 -1.91 -11.04 -2.20
N LYS A 560 -2.37 -11.81 -1.20
CA LYS A 560 -2.67 -13.24 -1.33
C LYS A 560 -3.69 -13.50 -2.44
N ASN A 561 -4.76 -12.71 -2.50
CA ASN A 561 -5.74 -12.80 -3.58
C ASN A 561 -5.15 -12.39 -4.95
N LEU A 562 -4.22 -11.42 -4.98
CA LEU A 562 -3.49 -11.07 -6.19
C LEU A 562 -2.64 -12.23 -6.69
N MET A 563 -1.83 -12.82 -5.82
CA MET A 563 -0.89 -13.88 -6.14
C MET A 563 -1.59 -15.17 -6.52
N LEU A 564 -2.58 -15.63 -5.76
CA LEU A 564 -3.15 -16.97 -5.97
C LEU A 564 -4.32 -16.97 -6.99
N ASN A 565 -5.15 -15.92 -7.01
CA ASN A 565 -6.41 -15.94 -7.78
C ASN A 565 -6.42 -15.00 -8.98
N ARG A 566 -5.84 -13.80 -8.87
CA ARG A 566 -5.94 -12.77 -9.94
C ARG A 566 -4.87 -12.91 -11.00
N ILE A 567 -3.66 -13.32 -10.62
CA ILE A 567 -2.60 -13.64 -11.57
C ILE A 567 -2.77 -15.09 -11.99
N LYS A 568 -3.01 -15.32 -13.28
CA LYS A 568 -3.12 -16.66 -13.85
C LYS A 568 -1.72 -17.18 -14.14
N TRP A 569 -1.12 -17.95 -13.24
CA TRP A 569 0.23 -18.46 -13.43
C TRP A 569 0.31 -19.54 -14.52
N SER A 570 -0.70 -20.41 -14.60
CA SER A 570 -0.78 -21.53 -15.53
C SER A 570 -0.78 -21.18 -17.02
N ASP A 571 -1.12 -19.93 -17.37
CA ASP A 571 -1.19 -19.47 -18.77
C ASP A 571 0.21 -19.24 -19.38
N GLU A 572 1.28 -19.42 -18.59
CA GLU A 572 2.67 -19.32 -19.03
C GLU A 572 3.38 -20.67 -19.04
N ILE A 573 4.16 -20.86 -20.11
CA ILE A 573 5.19 -21.89 -20.19
C ILE A 573 6.52 -21.29 -19.75
N ILE A 574 7.27 -22.02 -18.91
CA ILE A 574 8.58 -21.59 -18.42
C ILE A 574 9.51 -21.27 -19.60
N GLY A 575 10.04 -20.04 -19.64
CA GLY A 575 11.00 -19.56 -20.65
C GLY A 575 10.40 -18.73 -21.81
N GLN A 576 9.08 -18.72 -21.99
CA GLN A 576 8.41 -17.90 -23.00
C GLN A 576 8.07 -16.50 -22.42
N LYS A 577 8.29 -15.45 -23.23
CA LYS A 577 7.91 -14.06 -22.88
C LYS A 577 6.46 -13.72 -23.25
N LYS A 578 5.76 -14.61 -23.95
CA LYS A 578 4.36 -14.44 -24.37
C LYS A 578 3.51 -15.54 -23.76
N ASP A 579 2.24 -15.21 -23.51
CA ASP A 579 1.23 -16.19 -23.11
C ASP A 579 1.14 -17.26 -24.20
N ALA A 580 1.26 -18.52 -23.79
CA ALA A 580 1.21 -19.66 -24.71
C ALA A 580 -0.23 -20.20 -24.79
N ASP A 581 -0.62 -20.73 -25.94
CA ASP A 581 -1.91 -21.43 -26.06
C ASP A 581 -1.95 -22.63 -25.10
N LYS A 582 -3.15 -22.94 -24.59
CA LYS A 582 -3.36 -23.91 -23.50
C LYS A 582 -2.78 -25.30 -23.77
N ASP A 583 -2.59 -25.67 -25.03
CA ASP A 583 -2.14 -26.98 -25.50
C ASP A 583 -0.67 -27.02 -25.92
N ALA A 584 0.10 -25.96 -25.68
CA ALA A 584 1.53 -25.96 -25.98
C ALA A 584 2.32 -26.81 -24.95
N PRO A 585 3.21 -27.71 -25.40
CA PRO A 585 3.99 -28.56 -24.52
C PRO A 585 5.01 -27.75 -23.73
N GLY A 586 5.02 -27.92 -22.41
CA GLY A 586 5.97 -27.27 -21.52
C GLY A 586 5.49 -27.28 -20.07
N GLU A 587 6.44 -27.17 -19.15
CA GLU A 587 6.13 -27.11 -17.73
C GLU A 587 5.42 -25.78 -17.41
N ARG A 588 4.21 -25.89 -16.85
CA ARG A 588 3.38 -24.73 -16.54
C ARG A 588 3.90 -24.03 -15.30
N ASN A 589 3.88 -22.69 -15.35
CA ASN A 589 4.24 -21.88 -14.21
C ASN A 589 3.17 -21.96 -13.11
N LEU A 590 3.62 -22.14 -11.87
CA LEU A 590 2.76 -22.25 -10.69
C LEU A 590 3.30 -21.30 -9.61
N CYS A 591 2.38 -20.68 -8.87
CA CYS A 591 2.71 -19.93 -7.67
C CYS A 591 1.99 -20.53 -6.46
N GLU A 592 2.76 -20.80 -5.42
CA GLU A 592 2.27 -21.40 -4.17
C GLU A 592 2.64 -20.52 -2.99
N LEU A 593 1.79 -20.56 -1.97
CA LEU A 593 2.07 -19.98 -0.66
C LEU A 593 2.75 -21.06 0.20
N ILE A 594 4.02 -20.84 0.53
CA ILE A 594 4.81 -21.81 1.31
C ILE A 594 4.65 -21.55 2.80
N TRP A 595 4.68 -20.28 3.19
CA TRP A 595 4.57 -19.90 4.58
C TRP A 595 3.78 -18.61 4.75
N GLU A 596 2.92 -18.59 5.75
CA GLU A 596 2.18 -17.42 6.21
C GLU A 596 2.25 -17.40 7.73
N GLY A 597 2.71 -16.28 8.30
CA GLY A 597 2.89 -16.17 9.73
C GLY A 597 3.03 -14.73 10.20
N GLN A 598 3.27 -14.58 11.50
CA GLN A 598 3.50 -13.29 12.13
C GLN A 598 4.92 -13.22 12.69
N VAL A 599 5.55 -12.06 12.50
CA VAL A 599 6.90 -11.74 12.98
C VAL A 599 6.83 -10.47 13.81
N LYS A 600 7.69 -10.38 14.82
CA LYS A 600 7.73 -9.26 15.78
C LYS A 600 8.05 -7.91 15.12
N ARG A 601 8.96 -7.89 14.13
CA ARG A 601 9.41 -6.67 13.45
C ARG A 601 9.55 -6.90 11.95
N ARG A 602 9.59 -5.80 11.18
CA ARG A 602 9.89 -5.84 9.75
C ARG A 602 11.40 -6.04 9.57
N ASN A 603 11.79 -6.96 8.71
CA ASN A 603 13.20 -7.23 8.41
C ASN A 603 13.63 -6.52 7.12
N PHE A 604 12.69 -6.22 6.22
CA PHE A 604 12.92 -5.43 5.02
C PHE A 604 12.43 -3.99 5.23
N ARG A 605 13.20 -3.01 4.73
CA ARG A 605 12.80 -1.59 4.76
C ARG A 605 11.81 -1.29 3.64
N ASP A 606 12.24 -1.55 2.41
CA ASP A 606 11.46 -1.36 1.18
C ASP A 606 11.19 -2.68 0.47
N PHE A 607 10.48 -2.62 -0.65
CA PHE A 607 10.26 -3.75 -1.54
C PHE A 607 11.27 -3.75 -2.69
N THR A 608 12.24 -4.67 -2.66
CA THR A 608 13.35 -4.74 -3.63
C THR A 608 13.33 -6.01 -4.48
N ILE A 609 14.01 -5.98 -5.63
CA ILE A 609 14.16 -7.14 -6.52
C ILE A 609 15.64 -7.44 -6.65
N HIS A 610 16.02 -8.67 -6.34
CA HIS A 610 17.38 -9.19 -6.44
C HIS A 610 17.41 -10.40 -7.36
N THR A 611 18.47 -10.51 -8.15
CA THR A 611 18.71 -11.66 -9.02
C THR A 611 19.98 -12.35 -8.55
N ALA A 612 19.88 -13.63 -8.25
CA ALA A 612 21.01 -14.46 -7.86
C ALA A 612 21.28 -15.51 -8.95
N THR A 613 22.54 -15.70 -9.30
CA THR A 613 22.96 -16.78 -10.22
C THR A 613 23.26 -18.06 -9.46
N LEU A 614 23.76 -17.93 -8.23
CA LEU A 614 24.09 -19.03 -7.32
C LEU A 614 23.17 -19.02 -6.11
N GLU A 615 22.84 -20.20 -5.62
CA GLU A 615 21.96 -20.41 -4.47
C GLU A 615 22.57 -19.88 -3.18
N LYS A 616 23.90 -19.99 -3.03
CA LYS A 616 24.65 -19.40 -1.91
C LYS A 616 24.48 -17.88 -1.83
N GLN A 617 24.46 -17.19 -2.97
CA GLN A 617 24.26 -15.73 -3.02
C GLN A 617 22.82 -15.35 -2.61
N ALA A 618 21.83 -16.14 -3.03
CA ALA A 618 20.45 -15.95 -2.61
C ALA A 618 20.31 -16.12 -1.09
N ARG A 619 20.91 -17.18 -0.52
CA ARG A 619 20.91 -17.43 0.92
C ARG A 619 21.60 -16.30 1.70
N GLU A 620 22.80 -15.88 1.28
CA GLU A 620 23.56 -14.80 1.92
C GLU A 620 22.77 -13.48 1.93
N PHE A 621 21.97 -13.20 0.88
CA PHE A 621 21.08 -12.05 0.86
C PHE A 621 20.01 -12.14 1.96
N PHE A 622 19.32 -13.27 2.11
CA PHE A 622 18.32 -13.44 3.17
C PHE A 622 18.96 -13.50 4.57
N GLU A 623 20.18 -14.01 4.68
CA GLU A 623 20.97 -14.04 5.92
C GLU A 623 21.36 -12.63 6.39
N LYS A 624 21.73 -11.73 5.47
CA LYS A 624 21.95 -10.30 5.78
C LYS A 624 20.71 -9.63 6.39
N HIS A 625 19.52 -10.10 6.04
CA HIS A 625 18.25 -9.64 6.61
C HIS A 625 17.78 -10.47 7.82
N GLY A 626 18.54 -11.48 8.26
CA GLY A 626 18.19 -12.35 9.38
C GLY A 626 16.99 -13.28 9.12
N VAL A 627 16.74 -13.61 7.86
CA VAL A 627 15.59 -14.42 7.40
C VAL A 627 16.01 -15.52 6.42
N ALA A 628 17.21 -16.09 6.62
CA ALA A 628 17.73 -17.20 5.82
C ALA A 628 16.76 -18.39 5.78
N GLN A 629 16.02 -18.64 6.86
CA GLN A 629 15.05 -19.74 6.92
C GLN A 629 13.96 -19.68 5.84
N TYR A 630 13.59 -18.50 5.32
CA TYR A 630 12.58 -18.41 4.26
C TYR A 630 13.11 -18.97 2.94
N TRP A 631 14.39 -18.73 2.64
CA TRP A 631 15.04 -19.32 1.47
C TRP A 631 15.19 -20.83 1.64
N ASP A 632 15.70 -21.27 2.79
CA ASP A 632 15.93 -22.69 3.06
C ASP A 632 14.63 -23.49 3.03
N LEU A 633 13.52 -22.93 3.50
CA LEU A 633 12.18 -23.55 3.42
C LEU A 633 11.67 -23.63 1.97
N CYS A 634 11.76 -22.54 1.20
CA CYS A 634 11.40 -22.57 -0.22
C CYS A 634 12.25 -23.56 -1.01
N TYR A 635 13.53 -23.63 -0.68
CA TYR A 635 14.48 -24.50 -1.35
C TYR A 635 14.26 -25.98 -1.02
N SER A 636 14.16 -26.33 0.26
CA SER A 636 13.86 -27.72 0.66
C SER A 636 12.56 -28.21 0.04
N THR A 637 11.50 -27.38 0.04
CA THR A 637 10.23 -27.72 -0.61
C THR A 637 10.35 -27.85 -2.14
N THR A 638 11.22 -27.09 -2.82
CA THR A 638 11.51 -27.34 -4.25
C THR A 638 12.14 -28.70 -4.49
N VAL A 639 13.18 -29.04 -3.75
CA VAL A 639 13.90 -30.29 -3.96
C VAL A 639 13.02 -31.50 -3.62
N LEU A 640 12.20 -31.40 -2.57
CA LEU A 640 11.26 -32.46 -2.20
C LEU A 640 10.17 -32.68 -3.26
N LEU A 641 9.64 -31.60 -3.85
CA LEU A 641 8.61 -31.71 -4.88
C LEU A 641 9.17 -32.21 -6.22
N GLU A 642 10.36 -31.75 -6.63
CA GLU A 642 11.07 -32.29 -7.80
C GLU A 642 11.39 -33.80 -7.64
N GLY A 643 11.61 -34.27 -6.41
CA GLY A 643 11.86 -35.69 -6.12
C GLY A 643 10.63 -36.60 -6.17
N GLN A 644 9.41 -36.06 -6.04
CA GLN A 644 8.17 -36.84 -6.06
C GLN A 644 7.65 -37.15 -7.47
N ASP A 645 8.08 -36.39 -8.49
CA ASP A 645 7.69 -36.58 -9.89
C ASP A 645 8.37 -37.81 -10.56
N ILE A 646 9.16 -38.61 -9.82
CA ILE A 646 9.92 -39.77 -10.32
C ILE A 646 9.16 -41.10 -10.12
N LEU A 647 8.02 -41.12 -9.44
CA LEU A 647 7.19 -42.33 -9.42
C LEU A 647 6.26 -42.34 -10.63
N PRO A 648 6.46 -43.23 -11.63
CA PRO A 648 5.46 -43.43 -12.65
C PRO A 648 4.20 -43.95 -11.97
N THR A 649 3.12 -43.18 -12.05
CA THR A 649 1.77 -43.72 -11.87
C THR A 649 1.63 -44.94 -12.77
N ALA A 650 1.50 -46.10 -12.14
CA ALA A 650 1.17 -47.38 -12.76
C ALA A 650 -0.23 -47.34 -13.41
#